data_AF-A0A962MV29-F1
#
_entry.id   AF-A0A962MV29-F1
#
_cell.length_a   1.000
_cell.length_b   1.000
_cell.length_c   1.000
_cell.angle_alpha   90.00
_cell.angle_beta   90.00
_cell.angle_gamma   90.00
#
_symmetry.space_group_name_H-M   'P 1'
#
loop_
_entity.id
_entity.type
_entity.pdbx_description
1 polymer ?
#
loop_
_entity_poly.entity_id
_entity_poly.type
_entity_poly.pdbx_seq_one_letter_code
_entity_poly.pdbx_strand_id
1 'polypeptide(L)'
;MSAIHSVFLCRRNRIGFVRLMAVLIFAGLLAVPSAFAAKGVSPNGHQRVGPSSNAATHLASKRAEKGGTQSNKKGGSKKGGGGGGGGKGGGKGGGKGGSSNATVSGTVLNSLSGGPIAGATVTFATLTTSYSAQTGAGGTYSLVVPSNAYYDVSITAQYFNDYTATGGLVSGNTDYSVALQPVASVIVTASLSGSAEPDAILDATASYVILDGSTVLGGSWMQTAGLGAVIVDPNATSTTVQLATADDFAAHLIEVLEDPPITANDLPPDLVLQPINEIRKGLQDRNQVVAINPKALEEAEAFGVKFSLTTTSGTYSANASATAHLPWGTSTGVRTVPVNTTVLLYAKEGAGYDWEITSAPNGSTAALSDDMSQTPWFTPDVVGTYEVTEHGSGAVIEVHAGRYHGVIDPILTLDSVMFGDGRPVADETCTNCHTEGGAAPANFDTWRNTGHAEAFTQGITTNGHFGENCFACHAVGYGQDGPNAPGGIDDTPNYGNFLDALSDAQHGGDISTLWETMLVEMPDTARLSNIQCENCHGPQSYAQSHHTPDVDPNNDTDPGTPRISLGAEVCGSCHGEPARHGRFQQWQLSNHADYNLARSRGASSGNCARCHSGNGFVAWSELGFDPAQQVSVTWDQGTVVPQTCAACHDPHDTGTTSGSDDTDAKVRVMGDTHELLAGFTATGVGKGATCMTCHNSRADYPRNDTTWAQVVANNDTGDRPHHGVQADLIMGQNMYFVGAPIRGKHSLIEDTCVTCHMNKTQPPDILSYNQQGTNHTFAANPNVCVECHGVPLAETVDTIVTGYMGQLQDELGAAYKRMLEQHYPVNVGSSCGAADGAAVTVSDVVWNERATRLNVTLSNGNTCGNVNPSSISVDGGAQSLFDVSLAENDGAVLKAAWNWSMMNEDETINGCESADDPDCDPPHTHRGVHNPDQAITGMALAIFAVQAVSP
;
A
#
# COMPACT_ATOMS: atom_id res chain seq x y z
N MET A 1 19.13 -60.60 37.91
CA MET A 1 19.38 -61.45 39.10
C MET A 1 19.90 -60.57 40.24
N SER A 2 19.79 -61.06 41.49
CA SER A 2 20.19 -60.52 42.80
C SER A 2 21.53 -59.73 42.88
N ALA A 3 21.80 -58.81 43.85
CA ALA A 3 20.95 -58.19 44.90
C ALA A 3 21.62 -56.99 45.65
N ILE A 4 20.80 -55.98 46.02
CA ILE A 4 20.68 -55.23 47.31
C ILE A 4 21.96 -54.71 48.05
N HIS A 5 22.07 -53.38 48.30
CA HIS A 5 22.08 -52.75 49.67
C HIS A 5 22.24 -51.18 49.74
N SER A 6 21.31 -50.55 50.50
CA SER A 6 21.42 -49.37 51.42
C SER A 6 22.00 -47.97 51.04
N VAL A 7 21.10 -47.04 50.66
CA VAL A 7 20.55 -45.93 51.50
C VAL A 7 21.48 -44.95 52.29
N PHE A 8 21.48 -43.68 51.84
CA PHE A 8 21.56 -42.36 52.57
C PHE A 8 22.77 -41.95 53.47
N LEU A 9 23.47 -40.85 53.10
CA LEU A 9 23.28 -39.50 53.75
C LEU A 9 24.11 -38.31 53.13
N CYS A 10 23.43 -37.18 52.92
CA CYS A 10 23.89 -35.76 52.98
C CYS A 10 24.90 -35.11 52.00
N ARG A 11 24.36 -34.23 51.11
CA ARG A 11 24.85 -32.89 50.67
C ARG A 11 26.34 -32.62 50.30
N ARG A 12 26.65 -32.44 49.00
CA ARG A 12 26.87 -31.12 48.32
C ARG A 12 27.36 -31.23 46.85
N ASN A 13 27.03 -30.20 46.06
CA ASN A 13 27.64 -29.72 44.79
C ASN A 13 28.03 -30.74 43.69
N ARG A 14 27.34 -30.66 42.53
CA ARG A 14 27.91 -30.98 41.20
C ARG A 14 27.48 -29.97 40.13
N ILE A 15 28.22 -28.85 40.03
CA ILE A 15 28.35 -28.09 38.79
C ILE A 15 29.75 -28.41 38.26
N GLY A 16 29.86 -29.22 37.19
CA GLY A 16 31.17 -29.69 36.74
C GLY A 16 31.21 -30.90 35.81
N PHE A 17 30.21 -31.07 34.92
CA PHE A 17 30.27 -32.12 33.88
C PHE A 17 29.85 -31.66 32.48
N VAL A 18 29.04 -30.60 32.36
CA VAL A 18 28.56 -30.07 31.06
C VAL A 18 29.66 -29.30 30.29
N ARG A 19 30.66 -28.73 30.98
CA ARG A 19 31.70 -27.88 30.34
C ARG A 19 32.85 -28.61 29.64
N LEU A 20 32.88 -29.95 29.64
CA LEU A 20 34.02 -30.69 29.05
C LEU A 20 33.80 -31.09 27.58
N MET A 21 32.54 -31.25 27.12
CA MET A 21 32.23 -31.53 25.72
C MET A 21 32.42 -30.30 24.81
N ALA A 22 31.95 -29.13 25.25
CA ALA A 22 31.95 -27.90 24.45
C ALA A 22 33.35 -27.39 24.04
N VAL A 23 34.42 -27.85 24.70
CA VAL A 23 35.81 -27.42 24.44
C VAL A 23 36.48 -28.26 23.33
N LEU A 24 35.98 -29.46 23.03
CA LEU A 24 36.59 -30.32 22.00
C LEU A 24 36.10 -30.03 20.58
N ILE A 25 34.88 -29.51 20.41
CA ILE A 25 34.33 -29.16 19.09
C ILE A 25 35.00 -27.89 18.53
N PHE A 26 35.31 -26.92 19.39
CA PHE A 26 35.95 -25.64 19.01
C PHE A 26 37.44 -25.72 18.62
N ALA A 27 38.04 -26.92 18.60
CA ALA A 27 39.45 -27.12 18.28
C ALA A 27 39.71 -27.64 16.85
N GLY A 28 38.65 -27.95 16.08
CA GLY A 28 38.78 -28.61 14.76
C GLY A 28 38.94 -27.68 13.55
N LEU A 29 38.33 -26.48 13.56
CA LEU A 29 38.31 -25.57 12.41
C LEU A 29 39.15 -24.31 12.66
N LEU A 30 40.36 -24.26 12.09
CA LEU A 30 41.07 -23.03 11.69
C LEU A 30 42.30 -23.38 10.84
N ALA A 31 42.13 -23.46 9.52
CA ALA A 31 43.18 -23.90 8.59
C ALA A 31 43.19 -23.17 7.23
N VAL A 32 42.95 -21.85 7.22
CA VAL A 32 43.18 -20.97 6.06
C VAL A 32 44.09 -19.81 6.53
N PRO A 33 45.17 -19.47 5.80
CA PRO A 33 46.22 -18.60 6.33
C PRO A 33 45.86 -17.11 6.28
N SER A 34 46.04 -16.41 7.41
CA SER A 34 45.88 -14.97 7.51
C SER A 34 47.18 -14.21 7.21
N ALA A 35 47.06 -13.08 6.51
CA ALA A 35 48.13 -12.12 6.28
C ALA A 35 47.74 -10.73 6.83
N PHE A 36 48.74 -9.87 7.05
CA PHE A 36 48.61 -8.46 7.47
C PHE A 36 48.17 -8.15 8.92
N ALA A 37 49.08 -8.46 9.84
CA ALA A 37 49.77 -7.46 10.65
C ALA A 37 48.96 -6.46 11.52
N ALA A 38 48.78 -6.87 12.78
CA ALA A 38 48.32 -6.10 13.95
C ALA A 38 48.83 -4.66 14.17
N LYS A 39 47.92 -3.81 14.65
CA LYS A 39 48.06 -2.80 15.73
C LYS A 39 46.70 -2.67 16.45
N GLY A 40 46.53 -2.58 17.77
CA GLY A 40 47.46 -2.76 18.89
C GLY A 40 47.45 -1.62 19.93
N VAL A 41 46.61 -1.70 20.99
CA VAL A 41 46.81 -1.09 22.33
C VAL A 41 45.76 -1.58 23.37
N SER A 42 46.10 -1.52 24.66
CA SER A 42 45.44 -2.09 25.86
C SER A 42 44.06 -1.50 26.26
N PRO A 43 43.19 -2.26 26.97
CA PRO A 43 41.96 -1.77 27.61
C PRO A 43 42.17 -1.20 29.03
N ASN A 44 41.17 -0.47 29.56
CA ASN A 44 40.76 -0.42 30.99
C ASN A 44 39.57 0.55 31.24
N GLY A 45 38.72 0.26 32.24
CA GLY A 45 37.84 1.27 32.88
C GLY A 45 36.36 0.90 33.10
N HIS A 46 36.01 0.47 34.33
CA HIS A 46 34.61 0.43 34.81
C HIS A 46 34.31 1.63 35.73
N GLN A 47 33.16 2.30 35.57
CA GLN A 47 32.28 2.68 36.69
C GLN A 47 30.89 3.16 36.21
N ARG A 48 29.91 3.19 37.13
CA ARG A 48 28.50 3.58 36.88
C ARG A 48 28.18 4.94 37.51
N VAL A 49 27.42 5.78 36.82
CA VAL A 49 26.31 6.60 37.39
C VAL A 49 25.29 6.89 36.27
N GLY A 50 24.01 7.05 36.62
CA GLY A 50 22.96 7.60 35.74
C GLY A 50 22.72 9.12 35.95
N PRO A 51 21.52 9.65 35.64
CA PRO A 51 21.33 10.26 34.32
C PRO A 51 20.96 11.76 34.35
N SER A 52 21.40 12.53 33.35
CA SER A 52 20.89 13.90 33.09
C SER A 52 21.25 14.44 31.70
N SER A 53 20.23 14.86 30.95
CA SER A 53 20.19 16.02 30.01
C SER A 53 21.43 16.44 29.19
N ASN A 54 21.23 16.48 27.86
CA ASN A 54 21.64 17.52 26.91
C ASN A 54 23.03 18.20 27.03
N ALA A 55 23.89 17.92 26.05
CA ALA A 55 24.44 18.99 25.17
C ALA A 55 25.12 18.40 23.92
N ALA A 56 24.64 18.76 22.73
CA ALA A 56 25.45 18.64 21.52
C ALA A 56 26.57 19.71 21.55
N THR A 57 27.74 19.39 21.00
CA THR A 57 28.81 20.39 20.79
C THR A 57 29.15 20.48 19.30
N HIS A 58 28.96 21.68 18.74
CA HIS A 58 29.29 21.97 17.35
C HIS A 58 30.80 21.87 17.08
N LEU A 59 31.14 21.51 15.83
CA LEU A 59 32.08 22.31 15.06
C LEU A 59 31.33 23.03 13.94
N ALA A 60 31.61 24.32 13.76
CA ALA A 60 30.88 25.17 12.84
C ALA A 60 31.74 26.32 12.29
N SER A 61 31.54 26.61 11.00
CA SER A 61 31.78 27.92 10.39
C SER A 61 30.44 28.41 9.80
N LYS A 62 29.74 29.41 10.37
CA LYS A 62 30.08 30.85 10.48
C LYS A 62 30.19 31.51 9.10
N ARG A 63 29.52 32.63 8.79
CA ARG A 63 28.85 33.69 9.59
C ARG A 63 27.50 34.09 8.92
N ALA A 64 26.39 34.41 9.61
CA ALA A 64 26.11 35.47 10.62
C ALA A 64 25.90 36.87 10.00
N GLU A 65 25.11 37.84 10.51
CA GLU A 65 24.09 38.03 11.59
C GLU A 65 23.52 39.47 11.34
N LYS A 66 22.34 40.01 11.74
CA LYS A 66 21.08 39.68 12.46
C LYS A 66 20.09 40.85 12.13
N GLY A 67 18.78 40.90 12.43
CA GLY A 67 17.76 40.08 13.13
C GLY A 67 16.37 40.61 12.69
N GLY A 68 15.18 40.23 13.20
CA GLY A 68 14.81 39.73 14.53
C GLY A 68 14.53 40.88 15.51
N THR A 69 13.39 41.02 16.20
CA THR A 69 12.15 40.20 16.27
C THR A 69 11.02 40.95 17.05
N GLN A 70 9.75 40.53 16.92
CA GLN A 70 8.67 40.39 17.95
C GLN A 70 8.64 41.27 19.26
N SER A 71 7.50 41.61 19.92
CA SER A 71 6.05 41.39 19.68
C SER A 71 5.14 42.15 20.69
N ASN A 72 3.80 42.03 20.51
CA ASN A 72 2.73 41.92 21.54
C ASN A 72 2.18 43.13 22.38
N LYS A 73 0.89 43.42 22.10
CA LYS A 73 -0.29 43.45 23.00
C LYS A 73 -0.52 44.53 24.11
N LYS A 74 -1.67 45.21 23.89
CA LYS A 74 -2.77 45.57 24.83
C LYS A 74 -2.65 46.79 25.76
N GLY A 75 -3.78 47.51 25.87
CA GLY A 75 -4.05 48.65 26.76
C GLY A 75 -4.18 49.98 26.01
N GLY A 76 -5.28 50.76 26.08
CA GLY A 76 -6.60 50.52 26.65
C GLY A 76 -7.23 51.76 27.31
N SER A 77 -8.46 52.12 26.92
CA SER A 77 -9.42 52.99 27.66
C SER A 77 -9.30 54.54 27.58
N LYS A 78 -10.25 55.12 26.82
CA LYS A 78 -11.16 56.27 27.17
C LYS A 78 -10.73 57.76 27.13
N LYS A 79 -11.50 58.49 26.29
CA LYS A 79 -12.31 59.72 26.55
C LYS A 79 -11.71 61.14 26.45
N GLY A 80 -12.56 62.05 25.94
CA GLY A 80 -12.41 63.52 25.90
C GLY A 80 -11.79 64.01 24.60
N GLY A 81 -12.35 64.94 23.81
CA GLY A 81 -13.52 65.82 24.01
C GLY A 81 -13.13 67.13 24.73
N GLY A 82 -13.45 68.34 24.23
CA GLY A 82 -14.05 68.68 22.93
C GLY A 82 -14.62 70.11 22.90
N GLY A 83 -14.38 70.84 21.80
CA GLY A 83 -15.13 72.05 21.39
C GLY A 83 -14.73 73.41 21.99
N GLY A 84 -14.84 74.46 21.16
CA GLY A 84 -15.29 75.79 21.61
C GLY A 84 -14.33 76.98 21.46
N GLY A 85 -14.83 78.10 20.90
CA GLY A 85 -14.37 79.46 21.21
C GLY A 85 -13.45 80.14 20.19
N GLY A 86 -14.01 80.88 19.24
CA GLY A 86 -13.24 81.69 18.28
C GLY A 86 -12.87 83.10 18.79
N GLY A 87 -11.93 83.76 18.09
CA GLY A 87 -11.55 85.16 18.31
C GLY A 87 -10.65 85.70 17.20
N LYS A 88 -10.86 86.94 16.74
CA LYS A 88 -10.06 87.57 15.67
C LYS A 88 -8.90 88.39 16.24
N GLY A 89 -7.73 88.30 15.63
CA GLY A 89 -6.61 89.21 15.85
C GLY A 89 -5.46 88.90 14.89
N GLY A 90 -5.04 89.87 14.06
CA GLY A 90 -3.98 89.67 13.06
C GLY A 90 -2.71 90.44 13.41
N GLY A 91 -1.53 89.88 13.09
CA GLY A 91 -0.26 90.59 13.31
C GLY A 91 1.00 89.75 13.07
N LYS A 92 1.56 89.85 11.85
CA LYS A 92 2.98 89.65 11.46
C LYS A 92 3.81 88.53 12.14
N GLY A 93 4.29 87.60 11.30
CA GLY A 93 5.74 87.42 11.17
C GLY A 93 6.46 86.47 12.12
N GLY A 94 6.03 85.20 12.20
CA GLY A 94 6.89 84.10 12.62
C GLY A 94 7.40 83.33 11.40
N GLY A 95 8.72 83.23 11.20
CA GLY A 95 9.30 82.51 10.07
C GLY A 95 9.16 81.00 10.22
N LYS A 96 8.31 80.37 9.40
CA LYS A 96 8.39 78.91 9.20
C LYS A 96 9.67 78.59 8.44
N GLY A 97 10.50 77.69 8.98
CA GLY A 97 11.42 76.92 8.14
C GLY A 97 10.58 76.11 7.18
N GLY A 98 10.61 76.46 5.89
CA GLY A 98 9.87 75.72 4.88
C GLY A 98 10.49 74.34 4.70
N SER A 99 9.68 73.29 4.82
CA SER A 99 10.04 71.98 4.29
C SER A 99 10.28 72.16 2.79
N SER A 100 11.54 72.19 2.39
CA SER A 100 11.91 72.21 0.97
C SER A 100 11.51 70.86 0.40
N ASN A 101 10.73 70.83 -0.66
CA ASN A 101 10.45 69.58 -1.36
C ASN A 101 11.60 69.30 -2.33
N ALA A 102 11.96 68.02 -2.45
CA ALA A 102 12.86 67.49 -3.46
C ALA A 102 12.05 66.77 -4.54
N THR A 103 12.45 66.91 -5.81
CA THR A 103 11.98 66.02 -6.88
C THR A 103 12.95 64.85 -6.99
N VAL A 104 12.46 63.64 -6.77
CA VAL A 104 13.20 62.41 -7.11
C VAL A 104 12.68 61.93 -8.46
N SER A 105 13.57 61.84 -9.43
CA SER A 105 13.30 61.29 -10.75
C SER A 105 14.28 60.16 -11.03
N GLY A 106 13.96 59.29 -11.98
CA GLY A 106 14.89 58.24 -12.39
C GLY A 106 14.30 57.39 -13.49
N THR A 107 15.10 56.45 -13.98
CA THR A 107 14.69 55.46 -14.99
C THR A 107 14.81 54.07 -14.40
N VAL A 108 13.76 53.27 -14.50
CA VAL A 108 13.78 51.84 -14.17
C VAL A 108 14.03 51.06 -15.45
N LEU A 109 15.11 50.27 -15.47
CA LEU A 109 15.59 49.52 -16.63
C LEU A 109 15.59 48.01 -16.35
N ASN A 110 15.54 47.21 -17.41
CA ASN A 110 15.79 45.78 -17.37
C ASN A 110 17.29 45.54 -17.47
N SER A 111 17.87 44.82 -16.50
CA SER A 111 19.32 44.57 -16.44
C SER A 111 19.86 43.57 -17.48
N LEU A 112 19.02 42.76 -18.12
CA LEU A 112 19.45 41.84 -19.20
C LEU A 112 19.48 42.55 -20.56
N SER A 113 18.37 43.16 -20.96
CA SER A 113 18.21 43.79 -22.28
C SER A 113 18.57 45.29 -22.32
N GLY A 114 18.75 45.94 -21.17
CA GLY A 114 18.96 47.39 -21.06
C GLY A 114 17.72 48.24 -21.37
N GLY A 115 16.58 47.62 -21.70
CA GLY A 115 15.35 48.30 -22.08
C GLY A 115 14.60 48.94 -20.90
N PRO A 116 13.73 49.93 -21.14
CA PRO A 116 12.91 50.57 -20.10
C PRO A 116 11.81 49.64 -19.56
N ILE A 117 11.53 49.73 -18.26
CA ILE A 117 10.41 49.04 -17.60
C ILE A 117 9.29 50.04 -17.33
N ALA A 118 8.17 49.92 -18.05
CA ALA A 118 6.96 50.71 -17.84
C ALA A 118 6.06 50.05 -16.76
N GLY A 119 5.30 50.86 -16.00
CA GLY A 119 4.41 50.35 -14.95
C GLY A 119 5.13 49.74 -13.73
N ALA A 120 6.39 50.09 -13.50
CA ALA A 120 7.10 49.75 -12.27
C ALA A 120 6.68 50.72 -11.15
N THR A 121 6.30 50.16 -10.00
CA THR A 121 5.86 50.92 -8.83
C THR A 121 7.06 51.32 -8.01
N VAL A 122 7.50 52.58 -8.12
CA VAL A 122 8.58 53.14 -7.32
C VAL A 122 8.00 53.79 -6.07
N THR A 123 8.43 53.35 -4.89
CA THR A 123 7.96 53.85 -3.59
C THR A 123 9.14 54.31 -2.72
N PHE A 124 8.99 55.48 -2.10
CA PHE A 124 9.89 56.05 -1.10
C PHE A 124 9.10 56.19 0.22
N ALA A 125 9.50 55.46 1.25
CA ALA A 125 8.82 55.39 2.54
C ALA A 125 9.69 55.90 3.70
N THR A 126 9.04 56.48 4.69
CA THR A 126 9.58 56.68 6.04
C THR A 126 8.78 55.82 7.02
N LEU A 127 9.21 55.76 8.28
CA LEU A 127 8.48 55.07 9.37
C LEU A 127 7.01 55.51 9.55
N THR A 128 6.56 56.61 8.94
CA THR A 128 5.21 57.16 9.11
C THR A 128 4.53 57.63 7.81
N THR A 129 5.20 57.61 6.64
CA THR A 129 4.65 58.20 5.40
C THR A 129 5.32 57.62 4.16
N SER A 130 4.52 57.22 3.16
CA SER A 130 4.99 56.73 1.86
C SER A 130 4.60 57.64 0.71
N TYR A 131 5.45 57.71 -0.31
CA TYR A 131 5.25 58.42 -1.57
C TYR A 131 5.54 57.45 -2.72
N SER A 132 4.68 57.35 -3.73
CA SER A 132 4.89 56.43 -4.85
C SER A 132 4.58 57.06 -6.21
N ALA A 133 5.18 56.50 -7.26
CA ALA A 133 4.94 56.81 -8.65
C ALA A 133 5.02 55.55 -9.52
N GLN A 134 4.36 55.58 -10.67
CA GLN A 134 4.51 54.58 -11.73
C GLN A 134 5.49 55.09 -12.79
N THR A 135 6.29 54.20 -13.37
CA THR A 135 7.12 54.54 -14.54
C THR A 135 6.28 54.66 -15.81
N GLY A 136 6.58 55.68 -16.61
CA GLY A 136 6.02 55.84 -17.96
C GLY A 136 6.63 54.86 -18.97
N ALA A 137 6.15 54.91 -20.22
CA ALA A 137 6.59 54.02 -21.30
C ALA A 137 8.13 54.04 -21.57
N GLY A 138 8.81 55.13 -21.24
CA GLY A 138 10.27 55.24 -21.31
C GLY A 138 11.02 54.78 -20.06
N GLY A 139 10.37 54.07 -19.13
CA GLY A 139 10.95 53.64 -17.85
C GLY A 139 11.14 54.77 -16.83
N THR A 140 10.90 56.02 -17.23
CA THR A 140 11.09 57.21 -16.42
C THR A 140 9.97 57.43 -15.41
N TYR A 141 10.31 57.80 -14.17
CA TYR A 141 9.38 58.28 -13.15
C TYR A 141 9.82 59.62 -12.56
N SER A 142 8.91 60.29 -11.86
CA SER A 142 9.19 61.50 -11.07
C SER A 142 8.18 61.63 -9.94
N LEU A 143 8.64 61.72 -8.70
CA LEU A 143 7.83 62.02 -7.52
C LEU A 143 8.42 63.19 -6.70
N VAL A 144 7.61 63.74 -5.80
CA VAL A 144 7.99 64.87 -4.94
C VAL A 144 7.91 64.44 -3.49
N VAL A 145 9.05 64.52 -2.78
CA VAL A 145 9.19 64.12 -1.37
C VAL A 145 9.73 65.29 -0.52
N PRO A 146 9.51 65.31 0.79
CA PRO A 146 10.28 66.17 1.70
C PRO A 146 11.80 65.99 1.54
N SER A 147 12.55 67.08 1.41
CA SER A 147 14.02 67.03 1.36
C SER A 147 14.65 66.97 2.75
N ASN A 148 15.89 66.49 2.80
CA ASN A 148 16.70 66.25 4.00
C ASN A 148 16.09 65.21 4.96
N ALA A 149 15.35 64.25 4.40
CA ALA A 149 14.82 63.09 5.09
C ALA A 149 15.44 61.80 4.52
N TYR A 150 15.46 60.76 5.36
CA TYR A 150 15.89 59.41 5.00
C TYR A 150 14.68 58.59 4.54
N TYR A 151 14.85 57.86 3.45
CA TYR A 151 13.82 57.02 2.85
C TYR A 151 14.30 55.59 2.65
N ASP A 152 13.40 54.66 2.91
CA ASP A 152 13.49 53.28 2.44
C ASP A 152 12.80 53.22 1.08
N VAL A 153 13.51 52.73 0.08
CA VAL A 153 13.05 52.64 -1.32
C VAL A 153 12.65 51.21 -1.62
N SER A 154 11.48 51.02 -2.24
CA SER A 154 11.10 49.77 -2.88
C SER A 154 10.68 50.03 -4.33
N ILE A 155 11.10 49.15 -5.25
CA ILE A 155 10.67 49.18 -6.65
C ILE A 155 10.19 47.78 -7.02
N THR A 156 8.92 47.68 -7.39
CA THR A 156 8.28 46.42 -7.78
C THR A 156 7.79 46.50 -9.24
N ALA A 157 7.91 45.42 -9.99
CA ALA A 157 7.46 45.35 -11.38
C ALA A 157 7.12 43.91 -11.78
N GLN A 158 6.07 43.72 -12.58
CA GLN A 158 5.68 42.40 -13.06
C GLN A 158 6.84 41.73 -13.81
N TYR A 159 7.14 40.48 -13.46
CA TYR A 159 8.25 39.68 -14.02
C TYR A 159 9.69 40.08 -13.60
N PHE A 160 9.84 40.97 -12.62
CA PHE A 160 11.15 41.34 -12.06
C PHE A 160 11.24 41.02 -10.57
N ASN A 161 12.45 40.82 -10.08
CA ASN A 161 12.73 40.74 -8.65
C ASN A 161 12.58 42.13 -8.02
N ASP A 162 11.88 42.20 -6.88
CA ASP A 162 11.71 43.43 -6.12
C ASP A 162 13.05 44.00 -5.64
N TYR A 163 13.30 45.26 -5.94
CA TYR A 163 14.47 45.98 -5.46
C TYR A 163 14.12 46.74 -4.18
N THR A 164 14.96 46.62 -3.15
CA THR A 164 14.83 47.40 -1.90
C THR A 164 16.16 48.02 -1.47
N ALA A 165 16.10 49.22 -0.89
CA ALA A 165 17.27 49.93 -0.34
C ALA A 165 16.88 50.79 0.86
N THR A 166 17.54 50.57 2.01
CA THR A 166 17.20 51.20 3.29
C THR A 166 17.99 52.49 3.53
N GLY A 167 17.35 53.54 4.07
CA GLY A 167 18.03 54.72 4.63
C GLY A 167 18.77 55.62 3.62
N GLY A 168 18.19 55.89 2.46
CA GLY A 168 18.72 56.86 1.49
C GLY A 168 18.37 58.32 1.84
N LEU A 169 19.36 59.20 1.98
CA LEU A 169 19.14 60.64 2.24
C LEU A 169 18.85 61.42 0.95
N VAL A 170 17.62 61.91 0.78
CA VAL A 170 17.23 62.76 -0.35
C VAL A 170 17.46 64.23 -0.01
N SER A 171 18.48 64.88 -0.60
CA SER A 171 18.87 66.27 -0.29
C SER A 171 18.84 67.17 -1.54
N GLY A 172 17.63 67.50 -1.98
CA GLY A 172 17.38 68.25 -3.21
C GLY A 172 17.05 67.33 -4.38
N ASN A 173 17.01 67.87 -5.60
CA ASN A 173 16.64 67.07 -6.77
C ASN A 173 17.65 65.95 -7.01
N THR A 174 17.16 64.72 -7.12
CA THR A 174 17.98 63.49 -7.09
C THR A 174 17.59 62.60 -8.27
N ASP A 175 18.59 62.10 -9.00
CA ASP A 175 18.43 60.98 -9.93
C ASP A 175 18.58 59.67 -9.16
N TYR A 176 17.59 58.78 -9.28
CA TYR A 176 17.59 57.45 -8.67
C TYR A 176 17.13 56.42 -9.71
N SER A 177 17.96 56.22 -10.72
CA SER A 177 17.79 55.21 -11.76
C SER A 177 18.28 53.83 -11.30
N VAL A 178 17.52 52.77 -11.60
CA VAL A 178 17.76 51.38 -11.11
C VAL A 178 17.55 50.39 -12.25
N ALA A 179 18.45 49.40 -12.38
CA ALA A 179 18.24 48.25 -13.25
C ALA A 179 17.71 47.06 -12.44
N LEU A 180 16.48 46.63 -12.70
CA LEU A 180 15.88 45.44 -12.07
C LEU A 180 16.34 44.16 -12.78
N GLN A 181 16.41 43.06 -12.03
CA GLN A 181 16.72 41.74 -12.57
C GLN A 181 15.43 40.97 -12.87
N PRO A 182 15.18 40.54 -14.13
CA PRO A 182 14.10 39.62 -14.47
C PRO A 182 14.10 38.37 -13.59
N VAL A 183 12.92 37.79 -13.34
CA VAL A 183 12.82 36.47 -12.68
C VAL A 183 13.27 35.33 -13.60
N ALA A 184 13.18 35.52 -14.92
CA ALA A 184 13.72 34.63 -15.96
C ALA A 184 14.09 35.42 -17.22
N SER A 185 14.94 34.86 -18.09
CA SER A 185 15.33 35.49 -19.38
C SER A 185 14.17 35.60 -20.38
N VAL A 186 13.35 34.56 -20.42
CA VAL A 186 12.08 34.47 -21.16
C VAL A 186 11.09 33.78 -20.23
N ILE A 187 9.86 34.28 -20.20
CA ILE A 187 8.74 33.67 -19.47
C ILE A 187 7.76 33.12 -20.49
N VAL A 188 7.26 31.92 -20.24
CA VAL A 188 6.22 31.25 -21.02
C VAL A 188 5.09 30.91 -20.05
N THR A 189 3.85 31.03 -20.50
CA THR A 189 2.65 30.55 -19.80
C THR A 189 1.87 29.66 -20.75
N ALA A 190 1.25 28.60 -20.24
CA ALA A 190 0.31 27.76 -20.98
C ALA A 190 -0.98 27.61 -20.15
N SER A 191 -2.11 27.43 -20.82
CA SER A 191 -3.41 27.18 -20.21
C SER A 191 -4.29 26.35 -21.15
N LEU A 192 -5.05 25.41 -20.58
CA LEU A 192 -6.20 24.79 -21.23
C LEU A 192 -7.49 25.50 -20.77
N SER A 193 -8.52 25.53 -21.61
CA SER A 193 -9.86 25.98 -21.24
C SER A 193 -10.95 25.28 -22.06
N GLY A 194 -12.02 24.90 -21.37
CA GLY A 194 -13.15 24.13 -21.88
C GLY A 194 -13.78 23.32 -20.73
N SER A 195 -14.82 22.55 -21.01
CA SER A 195 -15.16 21.39 -20.18
C SER A 195 -14.31 20.23 -20.71
N ALA A 196 -13.61 19.53 -19.82
CA ALA A 196 -12.81 18.38 -20.20
C ALA A 196 -13.67 17.14 -19.92
N GLU A 197 -14.45 16.74 -20.91
CA GLU A 197 -15.17 15.47 -20.94
C GLU A 197 -14.56 14.61 -22.07
N PRO A 198 -14.85 13.31 -22.16
CA PRO A 198 -14.63 12.55 -23.39
C PRO A 198 -15.25 13.23 -24.62
N ASP A 199 -14.62 13.04 -25.78
CA ASP A 199 -14.93 13.71 -27.06
C ASP A 199 -14.86 15.26 -27.05
N ALA A 200 -14.49 15.91 -25.93
CA ALA A 200 -14.45 17.37 -25.85
C ALA A 200 -13.27 17.99 -26.60
N ILE A 201 -13.46 19.25 -27.02
CA ILE A 201 -12.43 20.10 -27.60
C ILE A 201 -12.04 21.17 -26.57
N LEU A 202 -10.77 21.15 -26.17
CA LEU A 202 -10.16 22.17 -25.30
C LEU A 202 -9.39 23.20 -26.12
N ASP A 203 -9.52 24.48 -25.75
CA ASP A 203 -8.65 25.55 -26.24
C ASP A 203 -7.32 25.53 -25.47
N ALA A 204 -6.21 25.25 -26.15
CA ALA A 204 -4.85 25.33 -25.61
C ALA A 204 -4.19 26.65 -26.04
N THR A 205 -3.95 27.54 -25.07
CA THR A 205 -3.37 28.87 -25.31
C THR A 205 -2.05 29.05 -24.56
N ALA A 206 -1.06 29.62 -25.25
CA ALA A 206 0.24 29.96 -24.71
C ALA A 206 0.55 31.45 -24.92
N SER A 207 1.21 32.05 -23.94
CA SER A 207 1.72 33.42 -24.01
C SER A 207 3.19 33.45 -23.59
N TYR A 208 3.92 34.49 -23.99
CA TYR A 208 5.32 34.64 -23.60
C TYR A 208 5.75 36.10 -23.49
N VAL A 209 6.76 36.33 -22.65
CA VAL A 209 7.41 37.63 -22.45
C VAL A 209 8.92 37.44 -22.52
N ILE A 210 9.56 38.11 -23.49
CA ILE A 210 11.01 38.07 -23.67
C ILE A 210 11.64 39.24 -22.92
N LEU A 211 12.56 38.96 -22.00
CA LEU A 211 13.18 39.95 -21.12
C LEU A 211 14.69 40.10 -21.38
N ASP A 212 15.33 39.11 -22.00
CA ASP A 212 16.74 39.14 -22.42
C ASP A 212 17.01 39.84 -23.77
N GLY A 213 15.96 40.11 -24.56
CA GLY A 213 16.07 40.70 -25.90
C GLY A 213 16.36 39.69 -27.03
N SER A 214 16.20 38.39 -26.78
CA SER A 214 16.24 37.34 -27.81
C SER A 214 15.10 37.46 -28.83
N THR A 215 15.19 36.75 -29.95
CA THR A 215 14.11 36.67 -30.95
C THR A 215 13.55 35.25 -31.02
N VAL A 216 12.22 35.12 -31.15
CA VAL A 216 11.54 33.83 -31.35
C VAL A 216 12.02 33.17 -32.64
N LEU A 217 12.29 31.86 -32.56
CA LEU A 217 12.63 30.99 -33.69
C LEU A 217 11.48 30.02 -34.03
N GLY A 218 10.66 29.67 -33.05
CA GLY A 218 9.46 28.85 -33.21
C GLY A 218 8.86 28.47 -31.86
N GLY A 219 7.70 27.82 -31.86
CA GLY A 219 7.10 27.22 -30.67
C GLY A 219 6.27 26.00 -31.03
N SER A 220 6.12 25.05 -30.11
CA SER A 220 5.37 23.81 -30.34
C SER A 220 4.72 23.26 -29.06
N TRP A 221 3.48 22.80 -29.18
CA TRP A 221 2.80 21.96 -28.20
C TRP A 221 3.20 20.49 -28.33
N MET A 222 3.13 19.78 -27.21
CA MET A 222 3.35 18.34 -27.08
C MET A 222 2.55 17.83 -25.90
N GLN A 223 1.88 16.68 -26.03
CA GLN A 223 1.23 16.01 -24.90
C GLN A 223 2.28 15.46 -23.91
N THR A 224 1.97 15.47 -22.62
CA THR A 224 2.88 15.05 -21.54
C THR A 224 2.26 14.08 -20.53
N ALA A 225 0.94 13.91 -20.52
CA ALA A 225 0.22 12.98 -19.66
C ALA A 225 -1.14 12.60 -20.28
N GLY A 226 -1.72 11.49 -19.83
CA GLY A 226 -3.05 11.01 -20.20
C GLY A 226 -3.13 10.31 -21.55
N LEU A 227 -4.33 9.83 -21.84
CA LEU A 227 -4.72 9.15 -23.07
C LEU A 227 -4.55 10.04 -24.32
N GLY A 228 -4.21 9.44 -25.47
CA GLY A 228 -3.73 10.16 -26.66
C GLY A 228 -4.72 11.15 -27.27
N ALA A 229 -4.37 12.44 -27.29
CA ALA A 229 -5.21 13.53 -27.80
C ALA A 229 -4.69 14.14 -29.12
N VAL A 230 -5.59 14.66 -29.95
CA VAL A 230 -5.24 15.26 -31.25
C VAL A 230 -5.10 16.78 -31.15
N ILE A 231 -3.88 17.28 -31.32
CA ILE A 231 -3.56 18.71 -31.35
C ILE A 231 -3.62 19.23 -32.79
N VAL A 232 -4.55 20.15 -33.10
CA VAL A 232 -4.95 20.45 -34.48
C VAL A 232 -3.95 21.33 -35.25
N ASP A 233 -3.32 22.30 -34.58
CA ASP A 233 -2.08 22.95 -35.07
C ASP A 233 -1.09 23.04 -33.90
N PRO A 234 -0.16 22.07 -33.75
CA PRO A 234 0.75 22.07 -32.62
C PRO A 234 1.78 23.21 -32.67
N ASN A 235 1.94 23.95 -33.77
CA ASN A 235 2.94 25.03 -33.85
C ASN A 235 2.36 26.43 -33.55
N ALA A 236 1.04 26.53 -33.40
CA ALA A 236 0.38 27.78 -33.07
C ALA A 236 0.46 28.09 -31.56
N THR A 237 0.53 29.39 -31.21
CA THR A 237 0.45 29.85 -29.80
C THR A 237 -0.96 29.73 -29.21
N SER A 238 -1.97 29.46 -30.04
CA SER A 238 -3.34 29.14 -29.65
C SER A 238 -3.82 28.06 -30.60
N THR A 239 -4.27 26.93 -30.07
CA THR A 239 -4.64 25.73 -30.84
C THR A 239 -5.74 24.98 -30.12
N THR A 240 -6.40 24.05 -30.80
CA THR A 240 -7.37 23.15 -30.16
C THR A 240 -6.77 21.78 -29.92
N VAL A 241 -7.25 21.14 -28.85
CA VAL A 241 -6.91 19.77 -28.44
C VAL A 241 -8.23 18.99 -28.37
N GLN A 242 -8.35 17.97 -29.20
CA GLN A 242 -9.45 17.00 -29.18
C GLN A 242 -9.09 15.85 -28.25
N LEU A 243 -9.88 15.63 -27.20
CA LEU A 243 -9.75 14.47 -26.31
C LEU A 243 -10.30 13.20 -26.99
N ALA A 244 -9.92 12.03 -26.46
CA ALA A 244 -10.32 10.70 -26.93
C ALA A 244 -11.80 10.39 -26.62
N THR A 245 -12.35 9.30 -27.16
CA THR A 245 -13.76 8.93 -26.94
C THR A 245 -13.99 8.42 -25.52
N ALA A 246 -15.25 8.35 -25.09
CA ALA A 246 -15.58 7.71 -23.81
C ALA A 246 -15.13 6.24 -23.79
N ASP A 247 -15.28 5.54 -24.92
CA ASP A 247 -14.86 4.16 -25.14
C ASP A 247 -13.33 4.00 -24.94
N ASP A 248 -12.54 4.89 -25.54
CA ASP A 248 -11.08 4.90 -25.38
C ASP A 248 -10.68 5.14 -23.91
N PHE A 249 -11.39 6.04 -23.21
CA PHE A 249 -11.17 6.31 -21.77
C PHE A 249 -11.62 5.16 -20.87
N ALA A 250 -12.68 4.43 -21.23
CA ALA A 250 -13.11 3.24 -20.51
C ALA A 250 -12.04 2.14 -20.60
N ALA A 251 -11.55 1.86 -21.81
CA ALA A 251 -10.46 0.91 -22.03
C ALA A 251 -9.19 1.30 -21.26
N HIS A 252 -8.80 2.58 -21.30
CA HIS A 252 -7.63 3.08 -20.56
C HIS A 252 -7.80 2.97 -19.04
N LEU A 253 -9.01 3.21 -18.50
CA LEU A 253 -9.27 2.97 -17.09
C LEU A 253 -9.14 1.48 -16.72
N ILE A 254 -9.49 0.55 -17.61
CA ILE A 254 -9.21 -0.88 -17.37
C ILE A 254 -7.70 -1.14 -17.30
N GLU A 255 -6.89 -0.61 -18.23
CA GLU A 255 -5.42 -0.75 -18.19
C GLU A 255 -4.85 -0.28 -16.84
N VAL A 256 -5.28 0.91 -16.38
CA VAL A 256 -4.86 1.52 -15.11
C VAL A 256 -5.43 0.76 -13.89
N LEU A 257 -6.53 0.02 -14.04
CA LEU A 257 -7.12 -0.80 -12.99
C LEU A 257 -6.51 -2.20 -12.88
N GLU A 258 -6.04 -2.83 -13.96
CA GLU A 258 -5.46 -4.18 -13.94
C GLU A 258 -4.04 -4.22 -13.31
N ASP A 259 -3.25 -3.17 -13.53
CA ASP A 259 -1.87 -3.02 -13.03
C ASP A 259 -1.77 -2.22 -11.71
N PRO A 260 -0.68 -2.35 -10.94
CA PRO A 260 -0.37 -1.43 -9.84
C PRO A 260 0.15 -0.08 -10.40
N PRO A 261 -0.33 1.07 -9.91
CA PRO A 261 -0.04 2.39 -10.50
C PRO A 261 1.38 2.94 -10.22
N ILE A 262 2.33 2.10 -9.79
CA ILE A 262 3.74 2.48 -9.64
C ILE A 262 4.67 1.40 -10.17
N THR A 263 5.79 1.80 -10.79
CA THR A 263 6.78 0.87 -11.34
C THR A 263 7.88 0.55 -10.33
N ALA A 264 8.71 -0.45 -10.63
CA ALA A 264 9.90 -0.75 -9.83
C ALA A 264 10.92 0.42 -9.74
N ASN A 265 10.83 1.44 -10.61
CA ASN A 265 11.69 2.63 -10.55
C ASN A 265 11.19 3.67 -9.54
N ASP A 266 9.92 3.59 -9.13
CA ASP A 266 9.26 4.54 -8.22
C ASP A 266 9.34 4.08 -6.75
N LEU A 267 9.99 2.93 -6.51
CA LEU A 267 10.20 2.33 -5.19
C LEU A 267 11.50 2.84 -4.53
N PRO A 268 11.57 2.88 -3.19
CA PRO A 268 12.83 3.04 -2.47
C PRO A 268 13.85 1.95 -2.88
N PRO A 269 15.13 2.28 -3.15
CA PRO A 269 16.12 1.33 -3.68
C PRO A 269 16.58 0.26 -2.68
N ASP A 270 16.12 0.33 -1.43
CA ASP A 270 16.29 -0.67 -0.37
C ASP A 270 15.01 -1.47 -0.06
N LEU A 271 13.90 -1.20 -0.77
CA LEU A 271 12.68 -2.01 -0.76
C LEU A 271 12.68 -2.95 -1.97
N VAL A 272 13.24 -4.15 -1.80
CA VAL A 272 13.21 -5.20 -2.83
C VAL A 272 11.80 -5.81 -2.88
N LEU A 273 11.08 -5.54 -3.97
CA LEU A 273 9.84 -6.23 -4.31
C LEU A 273 10.10 -7.21 -5.48
N GLN A 274 9.26 -8.24 -5.58
CA GLN A 274 9.26 -9.18 -6.71
C GLN A 274 8.91 -8.46 -8.02
N PRO A 275 9.27 -9.01 -9.20
CA PRO A 275 8.91 -8.45 -10.50
C PRO A 275 7.42 -8.08 -10.59
N ILE A 276 7.15 -6.86 -11.07
CA ILE A 276 5.80 -6.28 -11.14
C ILE A 276 5.13 -6.59 -12.48
N ASN A 277 5.94 -6.77 -13.52
CA ASN A 277 5.58 -6.64 -14.94
C ASN A 277 4.95 -7.88 -15.62
N GLU A 278 4.50 -8.87 -14.85
CA GLU A 278 4.09 -10.19 -15.37
C GLU A 278 2.78 -10.74 -14.77
N ILE A 279 2.17 -10.07 -13.79
CA ILE A 279 0.97 -10.56 -13.09
C ILE A 279 -0.04 -9.42 -12.94
N ARG A 280 -1.26 -9.59 -13.47
CA ARG A 280 -2.40 -8.70 -13.21
C ARG A 280 -2.76 -8.78 -11.71
N LYS A 281 -2.64 -7.67 -10.98
CA LYS A 281 -2.77 -7.60 -9.51
C LYS A 281 -3.84 -6.62 -9.03
N GLY A 282 -4.51 -5.90 -9.93
CA GLY A 282 -5.66 -5.05 -9.64
C GLY A 282 -6.99 -5.70 -10.03
N LEU A 283 -7.68 -5.13 -11.01
CA LEU A 283 -8.91 -5.67 -11.62
C LEU A 283 -8.63 -6.99 -12.34
N GLN A 284 -9.67 -7.82 -12.45
CA GLN A 284 -9.56 -9.23 -12.87
C GLN A 284 -10.31 -9.51 -14.17
N ASP A 285 -9.74 -10.36 -15.03
CA ASP A 285 -10.34 -10.81 -16.30
C ASP A 285 -11.59 -11.68 -16.08
N ARG A 286 -12.77 -11.03 -16.03
CA ARG A 286 -14.10 -11.64 -15.86
C ARG A 286 -15.23 -10.66 -16.14
N ASN A 287 -16.42 -11.23 -16.40
CA ASN A 287 -17.67 -10.50 -16.52
C ASN A 287 -18.10 -9.93 -15.15
N GLN A 288 -18.10 -8.60 -14.97
CA GLN A 288 -18.36 -7.94 -13.67
C GLN A 288 -18.86 -6.49 -13.81
N VAL A 289 -19.42 -5.95 -12.72
CA VAL A 289 -19.50 -4.50 -12.51
C VAL A 289 -18.10 -4.02 -12.12
N VAL A 290 -17.59 -2.96 -12.75
CA VAL A 290 -16.22 -2.48 -12.50
C VAL A 290 -16.15 -1.78 -11.14
N ALA A 291 -15.18 -2.19 -10.33
CA ALA A 291 -14.76 -1.46 -9.15
C ALA A 291 -13.70 -0.41 -9.54
N ILE A 292 -13.89 0.82 -9.10
CA ILE A 292 -13.10 1.99 -9.52
C ILE A 292 -12.57 2.67 -8.26
N ASN A 293 -11.24 2.61 -8.06
CA ASN A 293 -10.58 3.24 -6.92
C ASN A 293 -10.17 4.71 -7.26
N PRO A 294 -10.03 5.60 -6.26
CA PRO A 294 -9.75 7.02 -6.50
C PRO A 294 -8.50 7.29 -7.32
N LYS A 295 -7.43 6.50 -7.14
CA LYS A 295 -6.17 6.67 -7.88
C LYS A 295 -6.30 6.32 -9.36
N ALA A 296 -6.90 5.18 -9.66
CA ALA A 296 -7.08 4.75 -11.04
C ALA A 296 -8.00 5.72 -11.81
N LEU A 297 -9.00 6.29 -11.13
CA LEU A 297 -9.80 7.38 -11.69
C LEU A 297 -8.92 8.63 -11.93
N GLU A 298 -8.21 9.15 -10.91
CA GLU A 298 -7.30 10.31 -11.06
C GLU A 298 -6.36 10.16 -12.26
N GLU A 299 -5.78 8.97 -12.46
CA GLU A 299 -4.81 8.71 -13.53
C GLU A 299 -5.45 8.55 -14.91
N ALA A 300 -6.62 7.91 -15.02
CA ALA A 300 -7.38 7.87 -16.27
C ALA A 300 -7.90 9.25 -16.68
N GLU A 301 -8.28 10.10 -15.71
CA GLU A 301 -8.71 11.48 -15.96
C GLU A 301 -7.53 12.46 -16.24
N ALA A 302 -6.28 12.10 -15.91
CA ALA A 302 -5.15 13.06 -15.90
C ALA A 302 -4.65 13.44 -17.31
N PHE A 303 -5.10 14.59 -17.84
CA PHE A 303 -4.64 15.12 -19.12
C PHE A 303 -3.58 16.24 -18.98
N GLY A 304 -2.53 16.20 -19.81
CA GLY A 304 -1.46 17.21 -19.76
C GLY A 304 -0.78 17.53 -21.10
N VAL A 305 -0.51 18.81 -21.34
CA VAL A 305 0.24 19.33 -22.49
C VAL A 305 1.32 20.33 -22.07
N LYS A 306 2.32 20.53 -22.93
CA LYS A 306 3.43 21.47 -22.74
C LYS A 306 3.68 22.28 -24.00
N PHE A 307 3.63 23.61 -23.90
CA PHE A 307 4.13 24.50 -24.94
C PHE A 307 5.62 24.76 -24.74
N SER A 308 6.42 24.58 -25.79
CA SER A 308 7.87 24.80 -25.81
C SER A 308 8.21 25.88 -26.83
N LEU A 309 8.62 27.06 -26.34
CA LEU A 309 9.07 28.20 -27.13
C LEU A 309 10.60 28.16 -27.30
N THR A 310 11.09 28.27 -28.53
CA THR A 310 12.52 28.41 -28.81
C THR A 310 12.85 29.82 -29.29
N THR A 311 13.85 30.44 -28.68
CA THR A 311 14.40 31.75 -29.06
C THR A 311 15.88 31.63 -29.41
N THR A 312 16.51 32.73 -29.79
CA THR A 312 17.98 32.80 -29.99
C THR A 312 18.81 32.66 -28.72
N SER A 313 18.22 32.60 -27.53
CA SER A 313 18.92 32.40 -26.25
C SER A 313 18.70 31.01 -25.62
N GLY A 314 17.65 30.28 -26.02
CA GLY A 314 17.39 28.93 -25.53
C GLY A 314 15.97 28.44 -25.85
N THR A 315 15.59 27.31 -25.26
CA THR A 315 14.23 26.80 -25.27
C THR A 315 13.63 26.91 -23.86
N TYR A 316 12.39 27.39 -23.79
CA TYR A 316 11.65 27.70 -22.57
C TYR A 316 10.25 27.07 -22.70
N SER A 317 9.70 26.52 -21.62
CA SER A 317 8.42 25.81 -21.70
C SER A 317 7.50 26.07 -20.51
N ALA A 318 6.20 25.92 -20.74
CA ALA A 318 5.17 25.88 -19.71
C ALA A 318 4.24 24.70 -19.94
N ASN A 319 3.82 24.06 -18.86
CA ASN A 319 2.83 22.99 -18.87
C ASN A 319 1.42 23.57 -18.64
N ALA A 320 0.40 22.89 -19.14
CA ALA A 320 -1.00 23.05 -18.77
C ALA A 320 -1.64 21.67 -18.65
N SER A 321 -2.55 21.51 -17.70
CA SER A 321 -3.24 20.24 -17.44
C SER A 321 -4.74 20.46 -17.30
N ALA A 322 -5.49 19.38 -17.48
CA ALA A 322 -6.92 19.29 -17.23
C ALA A 322 -7.22 17.91 -16.63
N THR A 323 -8.36 17.80 -15.97
CA THR A 323 -8.91 16.52 -15.50
C THR A 323 -10.08 16.22 -16.42
N ALA A 324 -10.01 15.13 -17.17
CA ALA A 324 -11.07 14.70 -18.07
C ALA A 324 -12.15 13.97 -17.26
N HIS A 325 -13.22 14.66 -16.90
CA HIS A 325 -14.31 14.15 -16.10
C HIS A 325 -15.00 12.97 -16.81
N LEU A 326 -14.90 11.78 -16.22
CA LEU A 326 -15.51 10.58 -16.77
C LEU A 326 -16.97 10.43 -16.30
N PRO A 327 -17.85 9.80 -17.10
CA PRO A 327 -19.26 9.69 -16.74
C PRO A 327 -19.53 8.67 -15.62
N TRP A 328 -18.52 7.89 -15.20
CA TRP A 328 -18.52 6.97 -14.06
C TRP A 328 -17.58 7.49 -12.96
N GLY A 329 -17.98 7.33 -11.69
CA GLY A 329 -17.19 7.71 -10.52
C GLY A 329 -16.53 6.50 -9.83
N THR A 330 -16.04 6.71 -8.60
CA THR A 330 -15.54 5.63 -7.74
C THR A 330 -16.62 4.60 -7.44
N SER A 331 -16.26 3.31 -7.47
CA SER A 331 -17.19 2.17 -7.38
C SER A 331 -16.57 1.04 -6.56
N THR A 332 -17.38 0.31 -5.79
CA THR A 332 -16.97 -0.90 -5.07
C THR A 332 -17.10 -2.19 -5.90
N GLY A 333 -17.68 -2.13 -7.10
CA GLY A 333 -17.92 -3.29 -7.97
C GLY A 333 -19.00 -4.26 -7.49
N VAL A 334 -19.76 -3.93 -6.44
CA VAL A 334 -20.91 -4.75 -6.01
C VAL A 334 -22.09 -4.58 -6.97
N ARG A 335 -22.94 -5.61 -7.08
CA ARG A 335 -24.09 -5.62 -8.02
C ARG A 335 -25.24 -4.70 -7.58
N THR A 336 -25.28 -4.28 -6.32
CA THR A 336 -26.26 -3.29 -5.82
C THR A 336 -25.70 -1.87 -5.85
N VAL A 337 -26.23 -1.04 -6.75
CA VAL A 337 -25.66 0.26 -7.16
C VAL A 337 -26.60 1.43 -6.84
N PRO A 338 -26.13 2.69 -6.81
CA PRO A 338 -27.00 3.84 -6.65
C PRO A 338 -27.78 4.15 -7.93
N VAL A 339 -29.07 4.45 -7.79
CA VAL A 339 -29.92 4.85 -8.91
C VAL A 339 -29.53 6.24 -9.41
N ASN A 340 -29.49 6.41 -10.74
CA ASN A 340 -28.96 7.56 -11.48
C ASN A 340 -27.42 7.75 -11.44
N THR A 341 -26.65 6.81 -10.87
CA THR A 341 -25.18 6.75 -11.03
C THR A 341 -24.81 5.84 -12.19
N THR A 342 -23.92 6.28 -13.09
CA THR A 342 -23.45 5.46 -14.22
C THR A 342 -22.65 4.26 -13.72
N VAL A 343 -22.97 3.08 -14.25
CA VAL A 343 -22.33 1.81 -13.95
C VAL A 343 -21.51 1.37 -15.16
N LEU A 344 -20.18 1.31 -14.98
CA LEU A 344 -19.28 0.67 -15.95
C LEU A 344 -19.29 -0.84 -15.74
N LEU A 345 -19.49 -1.59 -16.82
CA LEU A 345 -19.37 -3.05 -16.85
C LEU A 345 -18.06 -3.44 -17.54
N TYR A 346 -17.61 -4.67 -17.31
CA TYR A 346 -16.48 -5.26 -18.01
C TYR A 346 -16.84 -6.68 -18.42
N ALA A 347 -16.55 -7.04 -19.67
CA ALA A 347 -16.53 -8.40 -20.16
C ALA A 347 -15.14 -9.01 -20.00
N LYS A 348 -15.12 -10.33 -19.86
CA LYS A 348 -13.91 -11.14 -20.01
C LYS A 348 -13.32 -10.97 -21.41
N GLU A 349 -11.99 -11.02 -21.55
CA GLU A 349 -11.27 -10.93 -22.82
C GLU A 349 -11.83 -11.91 -23.87
N GLY A 350 -12.15 -11.39 -25.07
CA GLY A 350 -12.94 -12.07 -26.09
C GLY A 350 -12.68 -11.56 -27.51
N ALA A 351 -13.30 -12.21 -28.50
CA ALA A 351 -13.09 -11.89 -29.92
C ALA A 351 -14.04 -10.80 -30.48
N GLY A 352 -14.81 -10.16 -29.60
CA GLY A 352 -15.94 -9.27 -29.90
C GLY A 352 -17.07 -9.49 -28.90
N TYR A 353 -17.95 -8.51 -28.76
CA TYR A 353 -18.96 -8.40 -27.70
C TYR A 353 -20.32 -7.99 -28.28
N ASP A 354 -21.40 -8.36 -27.60
CA ASP A 354 -22.79 -8.08 -28.03
C ASP A 354 -23.69 -7.98 -26.77
N TRP A 355 -23.88 -6.77 -26.25
CA TRP A 355 -24.53 -6.53 -24.95
C TRP A 355 -25.97 -6.03 -25.07
N GLU A 356 -26.89 -6.57 -24.26
CA GLU A 356 -28.30 -6.18 -24.21
C GLU A 356 -28.82 -6.03 -22.76
N ILE A 357 -29.57 -4.97 -22.47
CA ILE A 357 -30.40 -4.91 -21.25
C ILE A 357 -31.66 -5.75 -21.51
N THR A 358 -31.59 -7.04 -21.19
CA THR A 358 -32.65 -8.03 -21.47
C THR A 358 -33.87 -7.89 -20.56
N SER A 359 -33.71 -7.22 -19.41
CA SER A 359 -34.78 -6.96 -18.45
C SER A 359 -34.48 -5.66 -17.69
N ALA A 360 -35.51 -4.85 -17.43
CA ALA A 360 -35.37 -3.56 -16.73
C ALA A 360 -36.64 -3.21 -15.92
N PRO A 361 -36.55 -2.34 -14.90
CA PRO A 361 -37.68 -1.92 -14.09
C PRO A 361 -38.76 -1.20 -14.92
N ASN A 362 -40.04 -1.45 -14.61
CA ASN A 362 -41.15 -0.84 -15.36
C ASN A 362 -41.14 0.70 -15.27
N GLY A 363 -40.96 1.35 -16.42
CA GLY A 363 -40.83 2.80 -16.54
C GLY A 363 -39.40 3.30 -16.76
N SER A 364 -38.40 2.41 -16.70
CA SER A 364 -37.03 2.71 -17.09
C SER A 364 -36.91 3.07 -18.57
N THR A 365 -35.97 3.95 -18.86
CA THR A 365 -35.52 4.36 -20.20
C THR A 365 -34.02 4.17 -20.40
N ALA A 366 -33.36 3.45 -19.49
CA ALA A 366 -31.93 3.16 -19.55
C ALA A 366 -31.55 2.39 -20.83
N ALA A 367 -30.37 2.70 -21.36
CA ALA A 367 -29.78 2.05 -22.52
C ALA A 367 -28.26 1.94 -22.30
N LEU A 368 -27.64 0.94 -22.92
CA LEU A 368 -26.19 0.81 -22.94
C LEU A 368 -25.58 1.86 -23.86
N SER A 369 -24.40 2.34 -23.47
CA SER A 369 -23.42 2.95 -24.35
C SER A 369 -22.36 1.90 -24.69
N ASP A 370 -21.83 1.97 -25.91
CA ASP A 370 -20.76 1.09 -26.41
C ASP A 370 -21.05 -0.43 -26.27
N ASP A 371 -22.25 -0.82 -26.71
CA ASP A 371 -22.82 -2.17 -26.62
C ASP A 371 -22.06 -3.29 -27.36
N MET A 372 -21.01 -2.94 -28.12
CA MET A 372 -20.16 -3.88 -28.87
C MET A 372 -18.71 -3.96 -28.36
N SER A 373 -18.37 -3.28 -27.25
CA SER A 373 -17.03 -3.35 -26.65
C SER A 373 -16.96 -4.21 -25.39
N GLN A 374 -15.74 -4.32 -24.86
CA GLN A 374 -15.46 -5.01 -23.61
C GLN A 374 -15.98 -4.23 -22.39
N THR A 375 -16.26 -2.93 -22.53
CA THR A 375 -16.47 -1.97 -21.43
C THR A 375 -17.72 -1.10 -21.61
N PRO A 376 -18.93 -1.66 -21.83
CA PRO A 376 -20.12 -0.85 -21.94
C PRO A 376 -20.53 -0.26 -20.59
N TRP A 377 -21.29 0.83 -20.62
CA TRP A 377 -21.88 1.42 -19.41
C TRP A 377 -23.32 1.84 -19.62
N PHE A 378 -24.06 1.96 -18.52
CA PHE A 378 -25.41 2.52 -18.51
C PHE A 378 -25.71 3.22 -17.19
N THR A 379 -26.71 4.10 -17.19
CA THR A 379 -27.21 4.75 -15.97
C THR A 379 -28.58 4.16 -15.64
N PRO A 380 -28.74 3.36 -14.58
CA PRO A 380 -30.05 2.86 -14.13
C PRO A 380 -30.89 4.02 -13.57
N ASP A 381 -31.93 4.43 -14.32
CA ASP A 381 -32.76 5.60 -14.01
C ASP A 381 -33.89 5.32 -13.00
N VAL A 382 -34.31 4.06 -12.88
CA VAL A 382 -35.37 3.58 -11.98
C VAL A 382 -34.84 2.54 -10.99
N VAL A 383 -35.34 2.57 -9.74
CA VAL A 383 -35.01 1.61 -8.68
C VAL A 383 -35.54 0.21 -9.04
N GLY A 384 -34.68 -0.80 -9.01
CA GLY A 384 -35.00 -2.19 -9.31
C GLY A 384 -33.84 -2.98 -9.94
N THR A 385 -34.07 -4.26 -10.27
CA THR A 385 -33.12 -5.08 -11.03
C THR A 385 -33.16 -4.77 -12.52
N TYR A 386 -31.96 -4.69 -13.11
CA TYR A 386 -31.68 -4.75 -14.54
C TYR A 386 -30.93 -6.06 -14.81
N GLU A 387 -31.30 -6.80 -15.84
CA GLU A 387 -30.51 -7.92 -16.36
C GLU A 387 -29.75 -7.42 -17.57
N VAL A 388 -28.41 -7.47 -17.53
CA VAL A 388 -27.55 -7.10 -18.65
C VAL A 388 -26.82 -8.34 -19.15
N THR A 389 -27.12 -8.76 -20.38
CA THR A 389 -26.60 -9.98 -20.99
C THR A 389 -25.51 -9.66 -22.00
N GLU A 390 -24.39 -10.39 -21.96
CA GLU A 390 -23.37 -10.41 -23.01
C GLU A 390 -23.56 -11.69 -23.84
N HIS A 391 -24.05 -11.55 -25.08
CA HIS A 391 -24.51 -12.68 -25.91
C HIS A 391 -23.38 -13.55 -26.48
N GLY A 392 -22.14 -13.05 -26.53
CA GLY A 392 -20.97 -13.79 -27.02
C GLY A 392 -20.51 -14.89 -26.06
N SER A 393 -20.49 -14.61 -24.76
CA SER A 393 -20.19 -15.55 -23.67
C SER A 393 -21.44 -16.17 -23.05
N GLY A 394 -22.61 -15.54 -23.21
CA GLY A 394 -23.87 -15.94 -22.58
C GLY A 394 -23.98 -15.57 -21.10
N ALA A 395 -23.15 -14.63 -20.63
CA ALA A 395 -23.15 -14.20 -19.24
C ALA A 395 -24.24 -13.15 -18.96
N VAL A 396 -24.82 -13.19 -17.77
CA VAL A 396 -25.82 -12.22 -17.31
C VAL A 396 -25.31 -11.56 -16.03
N ILE A 397 -25.23 -10.24 -16.05
CA ILE A 397 -24.95 -9.40 -14.88
C ILE A 397 -26.28 -8.79 -14.44
N GLU A 398 -26.80 -9.23 -13.30
CA GLU A 398 -27.86 -8.48 -12.64
C GLU A 398 -27.27 -7.24 -11.97
N VAL A 399 -27.89 -6.08 -12.17
CA VAL A 399 -27.55 -4.81 -11.51
C VAL A 399 -28.79 -4.32 -10.78
N HIS A 400 -28.68 -4.11 -9.47
CA HIS A 400 -29.82 -3.76 -8.62
C HIS A 400 -29.70 -2.29 -8.16
N ALA A 401 -30.43 -1.40 -8.83
CA ALA A 401 -30.39 0.02 -8.52
C ALA A 401 -31.24 0.36 -7.28
N GLY A 402 -30.63 1.04 -6.31
CA GLY A 402 -31.26 1.42 -5.04
C GLY A 402 -31.01 2.88 -4.65
N ARG A 403 -31.59 3.28 -3.52
CA ARG A 403 -31.36 4.57 -2.84
C ARG A 403 -30.78 4.35 -1.44
N TYR A 404 -29.91 5.26 -1.02
CA TYR A 404 -29.28 5.24 0.30
C TYR A 404 -30.30 5.55 1.41
N HIS A 405 -29.94 5.24 2.67
CA HIS A 405 -30.83 5.42 3.83
C HIS A 405 -30.10 5.81 5.12
N GLY A 406 -28.93 5.23 5.38
CA GLY A 406 -28.18 5.39 6.62
C GLY A 406 -28.81 4.65 7.81
N VAL A 407 -28.05 3.74 8.44
CA VAL A 407 -28.51 2.96 9.60
C VAL A 407 -28.60 3.78 10.89
N ILE A 408 -27.89 4.92 10.98
CA ILE A 408 -27.79 5.73 12.20
C ILE A 408 -29.13 6.43 12.50
N ASP A 409 -29.68 6.23 13.70
CA ASP A 409 -30.75 7.07 14.24
C ASP A 409 -30.16 8.30 14.96
N PRO A 410 -30.45 9.54 14.52
CA PRO A 410 -29.89 10.74 15.14
C PRO A 410 -30.36 11.00 16.58
N ILE A 411 -31.59 10.59 16.94
CA ILE A 411 -32.19 10.87 18.25
C ILE A 411 -31.62 9.90 19.29
N LEU A 412 -31.54 8.62 18.96
CA LEU A 412 -30.93 7.60 19.83
C LEU A 412 -29.41 7.79 19.93
N THR A 413 -28.76 8.23 18.84
CA THR A 413 -27.33 8.57 18.88
C THR A 413 -27.06 9.82 19.73
N LEU A 414 -27.95 10.82 19.73
CA LEU A 414 -27.84 11.96 20.65
C LEU A 414 -27.96 11.54 22.13
N ASP A 415 -28.86 10.62 22.46
CA ASP A 415 -28.96 10.06 23.82
C ASP A 415 -27.67 9.30 24.21
N SER A 416 -27.09 8.56 23.26
CA SER A 416 -25.78 7.90 23.42
C SER A 416 -24.62 8.88 23.63
N VAL A 417 -24.59 10.01 22.93
CA VAL A 417 -23.58 11.08 23.10
C VAL A 417 -23.75 11.84 24.42
N MET A 418 -24.98 12.05 24.88
CA MET A 418 -25.26 12.79 26.12
C MET A 418 -25.15 11.94 27.39
N PHE A 419 -25.48 10.65 27.33
CA PHE A 419 -25.64 9.80 28.53
C PHE A 419 -25.07 8.37 28.40
N GLY A 420 -24.64 7.95 27.21
CA GLY A 420 -24.20 6.59 26.89
C GLY A 420 -22.68 6.46 26.70
N ASP A 421 -22.28 5.75 25.63
CA ASP A 421 -20.89 5.49 25.27
C ASP A 421 -20.37 6.38 24.11
N GLY A 422 -21.18 7.33 23.65
CA GLY A 422 -20.85 8.24 22.55
C GLY A 422 -20.96 7.65 21.14
N ARG A 423 -21.24 6.35 21.01
CA ARG A 423 -21.23 5.64 19.73
C ARG A 423 -22.59 5.61 19.05
N PRO A 424 -22.65 5.51 17.71
CA PRO A 424 -23.91 5.47 16.96
C PRO A 424 -24.88 4.40 17.47
N VAL A 425 -26.18 4.68 17.30
CA VAL A 425 -27.27 3.74 17.56
C VAL A 425 -28.05 3.54 16.27
N ALA A 426 -28.39 2.30 15.96
CA ALA A 426 -29.15 1.95 14.76
C ALA A 426 -30.61 2.38 14.89
N ASP A 427 -31.27 2.62 13.76
CA ASP A 427 -32.72 2.75 13.72
C ASP A 427 -33.45 1.41 13.91
N GLU A 428 -34.73 1.52 14.27
CA GLU A 428 -35.61 0.35 14.44
C GLU A 428 -35.85 -0.40 13.12
N THR A 429 -35.66 0.23 11.95
CA THR A 429 -35.92 -0.39 10.65
C THR A 429 -34.90 -1.51 10.38
N CYS A 430 -33.62 -1.24 10.58
CA CYS A 430 -32.56 -2.24 10.45
C CYS A 430 -32.62 -3.27 11.59
N THR A 431 -32.80 -2.83 12.84
CA THR A 431 -32.78 -3.71 14.02
C THR A 431 -34.04 -4.56 14.21
N ASN A 432 -35.09 -4.36 13.41
CA ASN A 432 -36.21 -5.33 13.33
C ASN A 432 -35.82 -6.68 12.69
N CYS A 433 -34.74 -6.73 11.90
CA CYS A 433 -34.27 -7.97 11.24
C CYS A 433 -32.85 -8.37 11.63
N HIS A 434 -31.93 -7.40 11.76
CA HIS A 434 -30.53 -7.61 12.16
C HIS A 434 -30.40 -7.66 13.69
N THR A 435 -30.69 -8.82 14.29
CA THR A 435 -30.63 -9.06 15.76
C THR A 435 -30.07 -10.43 16.08
N GLU A 436 -29.59 -10.63 17.32
CA GLU A 436 -29.09 -11.94 17.78
C GLU A 436 -30.18 -13.01 17.68
N GLY A 437 -29.99 -14.00 16.80
CA GLY A 437 -31.01 -15.01 16.50
C GLY A 437 -32.21 -14.50 15.67
N GLY A 438 -32.08 -13.32 15.04
CA GLY A 438 -33.06 -12.70 14.17
C GLY A 438 -33.09 -13.29 12.75
N ALA A 439 -33.57 -12.49 11.79
CA ALA A 439 -33.69 -12.90 10.39
C ALA A 439 -32.41 -12.68 9.57
N ALA A 440 -31.50 -11.82 10.04
CA ALA A 440 -30.22 -11.50 9.41
C ALA A 440 -29.13 -11.26 10.48
N PRO A 441 -27.83 -11.35 10.13
CA PRO A 441 -26.72 -11.18 11.08
C PRO A 441 -26.73 -9.82 11.81
N ALA A 442 -26.43 -9.84 13.11
CA ALA A 442 -26.49 -8.68 14.01
C ALA A 442 -25.23 -7.77 13.95
N ASN A 443 -24.63 -7.62 12.76
CA ASN A 443 -23.30 -7.02 12.61
C ASN A 443 -23.19 -5.55 13.06
N PHE A 444 -24.31 -4.85 13.27
CA PHE A 444 -24.31 -3.48 13.81
C PHE A 444 -23.68 -3.40 15.21
N ASP A 445 -23.94 -4.39 16.08
CA ASP A 445 -23.51 -4.36 17.48
C ASP A 445 -21.98 -4.47 17.62
N THR A 446 -21.30 -5.06 16.63
CA THR A 446 -19.83 -5.05 16.53
C THR A 446 -19.33 -3.88 15.68
N TRP A 447 -19.97 -3.59 14.53
CA TRP A 447 -19.61 -2.45 13.66
C TRP A 447 -19.58 -1.12 14.40
N ARG A 448 -20.52 -0.85 15.31
CA ARG A 448 -20.56 0.41 16.09
C ARG A 448 -19.34 0.62 17.00
N ASN A 449 -18.48 -0.39 17.13
CA ASN A 449 -17.24 -0.36 17.89
C ASN A 449 -15.97 -0.32 17.00
N THR A 450 -16.14 -0.16 15.68
CA THR A 450 -15.06 0.02 14.70
C THR A 450 -14.72 1.51 14.50
N GLY A 451 -13.51 1.79 14.04
CA GLY A 451 -13.14 3.13 13.56
C GLY A 451 -13.99 3.61 12.37
N HIS A 452 -14.56 2.70 11.57
CA HIS A 452 -15.48 3.04 10.49
C HIS A 452 -16.74 3.76 10.99
N ALA A 453 -17.28 3.33 12.13
CA ALA A 453 -18.47 3.93 12.76
C ALA A 453 -18.24 5.32 13.36
N GLU A 454 -17.00 5.80 13.44
CA GLU A 454 -16.65 7.08 14.05
C GLU A 454 -15.69 7.96 13.21
N ALA A 455 -15.20 7.50 12.06
CA ALA A 455 -14.20 8.21 11.25
C ALA A 455 -14.62 9.62 10.82
N PHE A 456 -15.88 9.82 10.43
CA PHE A 456 -16.42 11.14 10.10
C PHE A 456 -16.60 11.98 11.35
N THR A 457 -17.21 11.42 12.39
CA THR A 457 -17.46 12.12 13.66
C THR A 457 -16.15 12.59 14.31
N GLN A 458 -15.10 11.76 14.32
CA GLN A 458 -13.75 12.15 14.74
C GLN A 458 -13.17 13.22 13.79
N GLY A 459 -13.32 13.05 12.47
CA GLY A 459 -12.90 14.04 11.47
C GLY A 459 -13.46 15.44 11.77
N ILE A 460 -14.80 15.57 11.82
CA ILE A 460 -15.48 16.84 12.04
C ILE A 460 -15.35 17.42 13.46
N THR A 461 -14.86 16.66 14.46
CA THR A 461 -14.69 17.15 15.84
C THR A 461 -13.24 17.33 16.28
N THR A 462 -12.26 16.74 15.57
CA THR A 462 -10.84 16.78 15.96
C THR A 462 -9.89 17.31 14.88
N ASN A 463 -10.28 17.27 13.60
CA ASN A 463 -9.38 17.55 12.48
C ASN A 463 -9.81 18.79 11.68
N GLY A 464 -9.08 19.90 11.87
CA GLY A 464 -9.26 21.16 11.11
C GLY A 464 -8.89 21.10 9.62
N HIS A 465 -8.67 19.91 9.07
CA HIS A 465 -8.46 19.64 7.64
C HIS A 465 -9.46 18.62 7.05
N PHE A 466 -10.45 18.18 7.81
CA PHE A 466 -11.49 17.26 7.33
C PHE A 466 -12.58 18.06 6.60
N GLY A 467 -12.54 18.07 5.27
CA GLY A 467 -13.45 18.85 4.43
C GLY A 467 -14.45 17.98 3.66
N GLU A 468 -15.28 18.63 2.86
CA GLU A 468 -16.24 18.00 1.94
C GLU A 468 -15.60 16.95 1.02
N ASN A 469 -14.37 17.21 0.56
CA ASN A 469 -13.59 16.28 -0.25
C ASN A 469 -13.29 14.92 0.44
N CYS A 470 -13.54 14.79 1.75
CA CYS A 470 -13.40 13.53 2.48
C CYS A 470 -14.69 12.69 2.47
N PHE A 471 -15.83 13.25 2.07
CA PHE A 471 -17.14 12.59 2.25
C PHE A 471 -17.36 11.42 1.29
N ALA A 472 -16.73 11.44 0.10
CA ALA A 472 -16.67 10.31 -0.82
C ALA A 472 -16.26 8.99 -0.15
N CYS A 473 -15.35 9.09 0.83
CA CYS A 473 -14.85 7.94 1.59
C CYS A 473 -15.52 7.77 2.97
N HIS A 474 -16.03 8.85 3.57
CA HIS A 474 -16.41 8.92 4.98
C HIS A 474 -17.90 9.17 5.27
N ALA A 475 -18.76 9.22 4.25
CA ALA A 475 -20.21 9.35 4.39
C ALA A 475 -20.96 8.39 3.47
N VAL A 476 -22.25 8.16 3.74
CA VAL A 476 -23.11 7.28 2.95
C VAL A 476 -23.66 8.03 1.74
N GLY A 477 -23.11 7.73 0.57
CA GLY A 477 -23.47 8.35 -0.70
C GLY A 477 -22.97 9.80 -0.79
N TYR A 478 -22.11 10.08 -1.76
CA TYR A 478 -21.61 11.43 -2.01
C TYR A 478 -21.14 11.58 -3.47
N GLY A 479 -21.28 12.78 -4.02
CA GLY A 479 -20.83 13.16 -5.36
C GLY A 479 -21.83 12.85 -6.46
N GLN A 480 -23.15 12.89 -6.17
CA GLN A 480 -24.21 12.44 -7.10
C GLN A 480 -25.45 13.37 -7.15
N ASP A 481 -25.24 14.69 -7.11
CA ASP A 481 -26.28 15.72 -7.12
C ASP A 481 -27.36 15.58 -8.22
N GLY A 482 -28.64 15.81 -7.89
CA GLY A 482 -29.69 16.00 -8.89
C GLY A 482 -31.13 15.76 -8.44
N PRO A 483 -32.13 16.10 -9.29
CA PRO A 483 -33.55 15.96 -8.96
C PRO A 483 -34.05 14.50 -8.81
N ASN A 484 -33.24 13.51 -9.18
CA ASN A 484 -33.51 12.07 -9.02
C ASN A 484 -32.40 11.35 -8.22
N ALA A 485 -31.44 12.07 -7.65
CA ALA A 485 -30.21 11.57 -7.03
C ALA A 485 -30.40 10.48 -5.96
N PRO A 486 -29.39 9.65 -5.66
CA PRO A 486 -29.58 8.39 -4.93
C PRO A 486 -29.94 8.54 -3.44
N GLY A 487 -29.93 9.74 -2.86
CA GLY A 487 -30.23 10.00 -1.45
C GLY A 487 -28.98 10.03 -0.57
N GLY A 488 -27.85 10.52 -1.10
CA GLY A 488 -26.58 10.66 -0.38
C GLY A 488 -26.59 11.77 0.68
N ILE A 489 -25.47 11.96 1.38
CA ILE A 489 -25.31 13.02 2.39
C ILE A 489 -25.49 14.41 1.78
N ASP A 490 -25.03 14.57 0.54
CA ASP A 490 -25.15 15.74 -0.34
C ASP A 490 -26.60 16.05 -0.73
N ASP A 491 -27.42 15.02 -0.95
CA ASP A 491 -28.86 15.15 -1.27
C ASP A 491 -29.73 15.65 -0.10
N THR A 492 -29.17 15.76 1.12
CA THR A 492 -29.99 16.04 2.31
C THR A 492 -30.46 17.51 2.38
N PRO A 493 -31.71 17.80 2.82
CA PRO A 493 -32.28 19.16 2.74
C PRO A 493 -31.53 20.27 3.50
N ASN A 494 -30.59 19.91 4.37
CA ASN A 494 -29.77 20.83 5.16
C ASN A 494 -28.26 20.72 4.84
N TYR A 495 -27.83 19.98 3.81
CA TYR A 495 -26.41 19.75 3.53
C TYR A 495 -25.58 21.03 3.41
N GLY A 496 -26.09 22.06 2.72
CA GLY A 496 -25.44 23.37 2.65
C GLY A 496 -25.29 24.08 4.02
N ASN A 497 -26.25 23.90 4.93
CA ASN A 497 -26.15 24.43 6.29
C ASN A 497 -25.07 23.68 7.11
N PHE A 498 -24.86 22.39 6.83
CA PHE A 498 -23.78 21.60 7.42
C PHE A 498 -22.41 22.07 6.90
N LEU A 499 -22.26 22.33 5.60
CA LEU A 499 -21.02 22.88 5.05
C LEU A 499 -20.67 24.26 5.64
N ASP A 500 -21.66 25.15 5.77
CA ASP A 500 -21.48 26.44 6.45
C ASP A 500 -21.04 26.24 7.92
N ALA A 501 -21.69 25.33 8.66
CA ALA A 501 -21.34 25.05 10.06
C ALA A 501 -19.94 24.41 10.24
N LEU A 502 -19.55 23.50 9.35
CA LEU A 502 -18.21 22.91 9.31
C LEU A 502 -17.14 23.97 9.00
N SER A 503 -17.42 24.86 8.05
CA SER A 503 -16.54 25.98 7.70
C SER A 503 -16.37 26.95 8.87
N ASP A 504 -17.45 27.37 9.53
CA ASP A 504 -17.39 28.27 10.70
C ASP A 504 -16.65 27.61 11.88
N ALA A 505 -16.85 26.31 12.12
CA ALA A 505 -16.12 25.54 13.12
C ALA A 505 -14.60 25.55 12.85
N GLN A 506 -14.19 25.29 11.61
CA GLN A 506 -12.78 25.28 11.21
C GLN A 506 -12.13 26.68 11.20
N HIS A 507 -12.90 27.73 10.91
CA HIS A 507 -12.40 29.11 10.88
C HIS A 507 -12.40 29.83 12.25
N GLY A 508 -12.54 29.08 13.34
CA GLY A 508 -12.34 29.56 14.72
C GLY A 508 -13.56 29.47 15.63
N GLY A 509 -14.59 28.73 15.22
CA GLY A 509 -15.66 28.27 16.11
C GLY A 509 -15.18 27.20 17.11
N ASP A 510 -16.13 26.56 17.80
CA ASP A 510 -15.85 25.37 18.61
C ASP A 510 -16.21 24.12 17.81
N ILE A 511 -15.19 23.41 17.37
CA ILE A 511 -15.32 22.20 16.56
C ILE A 511 -15.81 20.99 17.38
N SER A 512 -15.69 21.03 18.71
CA SER A 512 -16.00 19.86 19.57
C SER A 512 -17.50 19.54 19.68
N THR A 513 -18.38 20.53 19.48
CA THR A 513 -19.83 20.35 19.57
C THR A 513 -20.53 20.14 18.22
N LEU A 514 -19.80 20.19 17.10
CA LEU A 514 -20.40 20.17 15.75
C LEU A 514 -21.26 18.91 15.50
N TRP A 515 -20.85 17.76 16.06
CA TRP A 515 -21.61 16.52 15.99
C TRP A 515 -22.97 16.61 16.73
N GLU A 516 -23.00 17.22 17.91
CA GLU A 516 -24.26 17.47 18.65
C GLU A 516 -25.18 18.40 17.85
N THR A 517 -24.63 19.43 17.22
CA THR A 517 -25.37 20.34 16.33
C THR A 517 -25.94 19.60 15.12
N MET A 518 -25.18 18.69 14.47
CA MET A 518 -25.70 17.87 13.37
C MET A 518 -26.86 16.98 13.82
N LEU A 519 -26.73 16.27 14.93
CA LEU A 519 -27.78 15.37 15.44
C LEU A 519 -29.10 16.10 15.78
N VAL A 520 -29.03 17.37 16.19
CA VAL A 520 -30.19 18.18 16.58
C VAL A 520 -30.79 18.98 15.42
N GLU A 521 -29.95 19.67 14.64
CA GLU A 521 -30.38 20.67 13.65
C GLU A 521 -30.37 20.12 12.21
N MET A 522 -29.60 19.06 11.95
CA MET A 522 -29.38 18.49 10.61
C MET A 522 -29.49 16.95 10.62
N PRO A 523 -30.56 16.36 11.20
CA PRO A 523 -30.63 14.93 11.50
C PRO A 523 -30.56 14.03 10.24
N ASP A 524 -31.12 14.47 9.11
CA ASP A 524 -31.06 13.71 7.85
C ASP A 524 -29.61 13.59 7.35
N THR A 525 -28.82 14.67 7.48
CA THR A 525 -27.38 14.69 7.16
C THR A 525 -26.57 13.86 8.18
N ALA A 526 -26.93 13.92 9.46
CA ALA A 526 -26.28 13.14 10.52
C ALA A 526 -26.50 11.62 10.36
N ARG A 527 -27.68 11.20 9.88
CA ARG A 527 -28.04 9.81 9.57
C ARG A 527 -27.13 9.15 8.52
N LEU A 528 -26.56 9.94 7.62
CA LEU A 528 -25.68 9.49 6.52
C LEU A 528 -24.17 9.73 6.81
N SER A 529 -23.82 10.10 8.03
CA SER A 529 -22.41 10.29 8.46
C SER A 529 -21.69 8.97 8.76
N ASN A 530 -20.36 8.98 8.74
CA ASN A 530 -19.48 7.82 9.00
C ASN A 530 -19.55 6.72 7.93
N ILE A 531 -18.65 5.73 8.02
CA ILE A 531 -18.52 4.63 7.06
C ILE A 531 -19.45 3.50 7.50
N GLN A 532 -20.65 3.46 6.91
CA GLN A 532 -21.72 2.55 7.30
C GLN A 532 -21.82 1.34 6.35
N CYS A 533 -22.79 0.46 6.62
CA CYS A 533 -23.08 -0.73 5.82
C CYS A 533 -23.18 -0.45 4.32
N GLU A 534 -23.82 0.66 3.93
CA GLU A 534 -24.07 1.00 2.52
C GLU A 534 -22.82 1.47 1.75
N ASN A 535 -21.74 1.87 2.43
CA ASN A 535 -20.45 2.16 1.79
C ASN A 535 -19.81 0.89 1.19
N CYS A 536 -19.98 -0.26 1.84
CA CYS A 536 -19.42 -1.54 1.39
C CYS A 536 -20.44 -2.37 0.58
N HIS A 537 -21.71 -2.33 0.99
CA HIS A 537 -22.78 -3.21 0.49
C HIS A 537 -23.74 -2.54 -0.51
N GLY A 538 -23.43 -1.30 -0.93
CA GLY A 538 -24.30 -0.49 -1.77
C GLY A 538 -25.63 -0.09 -1.09
N PRO A 539 -26.51 0.64 -1.79
CA PRO A 539 -27.74 1.17 -1.19
C PRO A 539 -28.75 0.08 -0.79
N GLN A 540 -29.52 0.29 0.28
CA GLN A 540 -30.37 -0.72 0.90
C GLN A 540 -31.82 -0.76 0.39
N SER A 541 -32.37 0.38 -0.06
CA SER A 541 -33.83 0.55 -0.18
C SER A 541 -34.52 -0.28 -1.28
N TYR A 542 -33.79 -0.97 -2.15
CA TYR A 542 -34.37 -1.97 -3.04
C TYR A 542 -34.46 -3.33 -2.35
N ALA A 543 -35.58 -3.52 -1.64
CA ALA A 543 -35.86 -4.65 -0.76
C ALA A 543 -35.65 -6.05 -1.36
N GLN A 544 -35.72 -6.23 -2.68
CA GLN A 544 -35.44 -7.54 -3.28
C GLN A 544 -33.94 -7.89 -3.21
N SER A 545 -33.04 -6.93 -3.47
CA SER A 545 -31.58 -7.12 -3.29
C SER A 545 -31.11 -7.05 -1.83
N HIS A 546 -31.94 -6.51 -0.93
CA HIS A 546 -31.69 -6.50 0.51
C HIS A 546 -32.20 -7.78 1.20
N HIS A 547 -33.21 -8.45 0.63
CA HIS A 547 -33.80 -9.69 1.13
C HIS A 547 -33.52 -10.92 0.25
N THR A 548 -32.63 -10.83 -0.74
CA THR A 548 -31.92 -12.04 -1.22
C THR A 548 -31.26 -12.67 0.01
N PRO A 549 -31.55 -13.94 0.35
CA PRO A 549 -30.78 -14.64 1.37
C PRO A 549 -29.29 -14.59 0.99
N ASP A 550 -28.41 -14.84 1.95
CA ASP A 550 -27.12 -15.44 1.62
C ASP A 550 -27.40 -16.82 0.99
N VAL A 551 -27.60 -16.79 -0.33
CA VAL A 551 -27.55 -17.96 -1.19
C VAL A 551 -26.20 -18.59 -0.92
N ASP A 552 -26.27 -19.82 -0.43
CA ASP A 552 -25.13 -20.65 -0.06
C ASP A 552 -24.02 -20.44 -1.09
N PRO A 553 -22.80 -19.98 -0.69
CA PRO A 553 -21.68 -19.84 -1.63
C PRO A 553 -21.38 -21.17 -2.35
N ASN A 554 -21.97 -22.28 -1.88
CA ASN A 554 -21.92 -23.60 -2.46
C ASN A 554 -22.88 -23.92 -3.63
N ASN A 555 -23.49 -22.93 -4.32
CA ASN A 555 -24.42 -23.20 -5.42
C ASN A 555 -24.13 -22.44 -6.74
N ASP A 556 -23.69 -23.18 -7.76
CA ASP A 556 -23.29 -22.82 -9.13
C ASP A 556 -24.45 -22.34 -10.05
N THR A 557 -25.31 -21.44 -9.56
CA THR A 557 -26.37 -20.80 -10.39
C THR A 557 -26.69 -19.34 -10.03
N ASP A 558 -26.00 -18.71 -9.08
CA ASP A 558 -26.20 -17.30 -8.67
C ASP A 558 -24.82 -16.69 -8.34
N PRO A 559 -24.40 -15.52 -8.89
CA PRO A 559 -23.08 -14.93 -8.65
C PRO A 559 -22.85 -14.35 -7.24
N GLY A 560 -23.04 -15.16 -6.18
CA GLY A 560 -23.02 -14.74 -4.77
C GLY A 560 -24.12 -13.73 -4.42
N THR A 561 -24.18 -13.24 -3.19
CA THR A 561 -25.14 -12.17 -2.88
C THR A 561 -24.75 -10.86 -3.56
N PRO A 562 -25.70 -10.11 -4.18
CA PRO A 562 -25.39 -8.92 -4.96
C PRO A 562 -24.77 -7.76 -4.15
N ARG A 563 -24.78 -7.88 -2.82
CA ARG A 563 -24.33 -6.89 -1.85
C ARG A 563 -23.04 -7.27 -1.13
N ILE A 564 -22.47 -8.46 -1.35
CA ILE A 564 -21.23 -8.89 -0.71
C ILE A 564 -20.19 -9.22 -1.77
N SER A 565 -19.03 -8.58 -1.68
CA SER A 565 -17.85 -8.93 -2.46
C SER A 565 -16.65 -9.06 -1.52
N LEU A 566 -15.82 -10.07 -1.78
CA LEU A 566 -14.53 -10.27 -1.11
C LEU A 566 -13.37 -9.63 -1.92
N GLY A 567 -13.67 -8.88 -2.99
CA GLY A 567 -12.68 -8.10 -3.72
C GLY A 567 -11.98 -7.07 -2.83
N ALA A 568 -10.67 -6.88 -3.03
CA ALA A 568 -9.91 -5.84 -2.33
C ALA A 568 -10.38 -4.42 -2.73
N GLU A 569 -10.99 -4.31 -3.91
CA GLU A 569 -11.49 -3.09 -4.54
C GLU A 569 -12.67 -2.47 -3.77
N VAL A 570 -13.45 -3.28 -3.04
CA VAL A 570 -14.48 -2.79 -2.09
C VAL A 570 -13.86 -1.92 -1.00
N CYS A 571 -12.65 -2.28 -0.55
CA CYS A 571 -11.84 -1.46 0.35
C CYS A 571 -11.06 -0.37 -0.41
N GLY A 572 -10.65 -0.66 -1.66
CA GLY A 572 -9.90 0.24 -2.54
C GLY A 572 -10.67 1.51 -2.92
N SER A 573 -12.00 1.50 -2.89
CA SER A 573 -12.86 2.69 -3.02
C SER A 573 -12.46 3.83 -2.07
N CYS A 574 -12.01 3.51 -0.84
CA CYS A 574 -11.54 4.48 0.16
C CYS A 574 -10.04 4.34 0.48
N HIS A 575 -9.50 3.12 0.49
CA HIS A 575 -8.09 2.82 0.74
C HIS A 575 -7.24 2.77 -0.53
N GLY A 576 -7.71 3.43 -1.59
CA GLY A 576 -7.05 3.59 -2.87
C GLY A 576 -6.72 5.04 -3.23
N GLU A 577 -6.65 5.97 -2.27
CA GLU A 577 -6.24 7.38 -2.45
C GLU A 577 -4.81 7.63 -1.91
N PRO A 578 -3.74 7.25 -2.63
CA PRO A 578 -2.38 7.60 -2.25
C PRO A 578 -2.13 9.10 -2.44
N ALA A 579 -1.23 9.74 -1.69
CA ALA A 579 -0.38 9.16 -0.67
C ALA A 579 -1.04 9.08 0.72
N ARG A 580 -2.33 9.39 0.90
CA ARG A 580 -2.94 9.45 2.25
C ARG A 580 -3.52 8.12 2.73
N HIS A 581 -4.07 7.34 1.81
CA HIS A 581 -4.87 6.16 2.11
C HIS A 581 -4.48 4.92 1.30
N GLY A 582 -3.40 4.97 0.50
CA GLY A 582 -3.02 3.97 -0.53
C GLY A 582 -2.55 2.59 -0.04
N ARG A 583 -3.29 1.96 0.89
CA ARG A 583 -3.06 0.57 1.32
C ARG A 583 -3.42 -0.44 0.22
N PHE A 584 -4.41 -0.12 -0.62
CA PHE A 584 -4.78 -0.94 -1.78
C PHE A 584 -3.61 -1.05 -2.76
N GLN A 585 -2.99 0.06 -3.14
CA GLN A 585 -1.80 0.05 -4.02
C GLN A 585 -0.61 -0.67 -3.37
N GLN A 586 -0.41 -0.54 -2.05
CA GLN A 586 0.62 -1.31 -1.35
C GLN A 586 0.34 -2.83 -1.41
N TRP A 587 -0.91 -3.24 -1.26
CA TRP A 587 -1.33 -4.64 -1.40
C TRP A 587 -1.18 -5.16 -2.84
N GLN A 588 -1.53 -4.36 -3.86
CA GLN A 588 -1.36 -4.71 -5.29
C GLN A 588 0.10 -5.00 -5.66
N LEU A 589 1.09 -4.47 -4.94
CA LEU A 589 2.50 -4.77 -5.19
C LEU A 589 2.93 -6.15 -4.64
N SER A 590 2.16 -6.71 -3.71
CA SER A 590 2.47 -7.98 -3.03
C SER A 590 1.96 -9.20 -3.78
N ASN A 591 2.53 -10.38 -3.49
CA ASN A 591 2.03 -11.64 -4.05
C ASN A 591 0.71 -12.11 -3.39
N HIS A 592 0.18 -11.39 -2.38
CA HIS A 592 -1.19 -11.61 -1.91
C HIS A 592 -2.26 -11.13 -2.91
N ALA A 593 -1.89 -10.30 -3.89
CA ALA A 593 -2.74 -9.87 -5.00
C ALA A 593 -2.70 -10.81 -6.22
N ASP A 594 -1.93 -11.90 -6.20
CA ASP A 594 -1.78 -12.82 -7.33
C ASP A 594 -3.06 -13.63 -7.60
N TYR A 595 -3.80 -13.22 -8.64
CA TYR A 595 -4.99 -13.91 -9.12
C TYR A 595 -4.69 -15.19 -9.91
N ASN A 596 -3.53 -15.32 -10.56
CA ASN A 596 -3.16 -16.55 -11.26
C ASN A 596 -2.97 -17.70 -10.27
N LEU A 597 -2.36 -17.43 -9.12
CA LEU A 597 -2.31 -18.35 -7.98
C LEU A 597 -3.71 -18.66 -7.42
N ALA A 598 -4.59 -17.66 -7.33
CA ALA A 598 -5.97 -17.84 -6.87
C ALA A 598 -6.81 -18.73 -7.80
N ARG A 599 -6.72 -18.53 -9.13
CA ARG A 599 -7.38 -19.39 -10.12
C ARG A 599 -6.84 -20.82 -10.14
N SER A 600 -5.51 -20.98 -10.03
CA SER A 600 -4.84 -22.27 -10.19
C SER A 600 -4.77 -23.12 -8.91
N ARG A 601 -4.93 -22.50 -7.73
CA ARG A 601 -4.93 -23.17 -6.41
C ARG A 601 -6.22 -22.90 -5.64
N GLY A 602 -6.60 -21.64 -5.47
CA GLY A 602 -7.76 -21.21 -4.68
C GLY A 602 -9.13 -21.70 -5.17
N ALA A 603 -9.32 -21.87 -6.48
CA ALA A 603 -10.52 -22.45 -7.09
C ALA A 603 -10.43 -23.98 -7.33
N SER A 604 -9.33 -24.64 -6.91
CA SER A 604 -9.04 -26.04 -7.30
C SER A 604 -9.42 -27.09 -6.24
N SER A 605 -9.33 -26.77 -4.95
CA SER A 605 -9.64 -27.71 -3.87
C SER A 605 -9.77 -27.03 -2.50
N GLY A 606 -10.56 -27.64 -1.60
CA GLY A 606 -10.76 -27.22 -0.21
C GLY A 606 -9.54 -27.26 0.71
N ASN A 607 -8.43 -27.85 0.25
CA ASN A 607 -7.14 -27.77 0.92
C ASN A 607 -6.40 -26.49 0.51
N CYS A 608 -6.32 -26.20 -0.80
CA CYS A 608 -5.57 -25.06 -1.32
C CYS A 608 -6.32 -23.73 -1.10
N ALA A 609 -7.65 -23.73 -1.22
CA ALA A 609 -8.54 -22.58 -1.00
C ALA A 609 -8.19 -21.80 0.27
N ARG A 610 -8.01 -22.51 1.39
CA ARG A 610 -7.72 -21.96 2.72
C ARG A 610 -6.61 -20.92 2.75
N CYS A 611 -5.58 -21.11 1.92
CA CYS A 611 -4.38 -20.26 1.89
C CYS A 611 -4.21 -19.52 0.55
N HIS A 612 -4.93 -19.90 -0.51
CA HIS A 612 -4.77 -19.34 -1.86
C HIS A 612 -6.02 -18.65 -2.44
N SER A 613 -7.12 -18.51 -1.70
CA SER A 613 -8.17 -17.53 -2.04
C SER A 613 -8.73 -16.83 -0.80
N GLY A 614 -9.17 -15.59 -0.96
CA GLY A 614 -9.87 -14.84 0.07
C GLY A 614 -11.20 -15.51 0.44
N ASN A 615 -11.91 -16.06 -0.55
CA ASN A 615 -13.10 -16.90 -0.33
C ASN A 615 -12.79 -18.07 0.62
N GLY A 616 -11.67 -18.77 0.37
CA GLY A 616 -11.27 -19.95 1.11
C GLY A 616 -10.77 -19.66 2.52
N PHE A 617 -10.06 -18.54 2.73
CA PHE A 617 -9.63 -18.13 4.07
C PHE A 617 -10.81 -17.70 4.95
N VAL A 618 -11.76 -16.93 4.39
CA VAL A 618 -12.97 -16.52 5.12
C VAL A 618 -13.84 -17.73 5.46
N ALA A 619 -14.13 -18.62 4.50
CA ALA A 619 -14.88 -19.85 4.75
C ALA A 619 -14.18 -20.80 5.75
N TRP A 620 -12.84 -20.82 5.80
CA TRP A 620 -12.13 -21.58 6.83
C TRP A 620 -12.23 -20.95 8.23
N SER A 621 -12.39 -19.62 8.33
CA SER A 621 -12.61 -18.93 9.60
C SER A 621 -13.95 -19.29 10.25
N GLU A 622 -15.00 -19.52 9.44
CA GLU A 622 -16.31 -20.01 9.89
C GLU A 622 -16.24 -21.46 10.43
N LEU A 623 -15.34 -22.26 9.85
CA LEU A 623 -14.97 -23.59 10.34
C LEU A 623 -14.00 -23.55 11.54
N GLY A 624 -13.78 -22.38 12.13
CA GLY A 624 -12.92 -22.18 13.30
C GLY A 624 -11.45 -22.50 13.03
N PHE A 625 -10.98 -22.34 11.80
CA PHE A 625 -9.62 -22.68 11.33
C PHE A 625 -9.16 -24.11 11.70
N ASP A 626 -10.10 -25.07 11.84
CA ASP A 626 -9.76 -26.47 12.13
C ASP A 626 -9.01 -27.08 10.93
N PRO A 627 -7.77 -27.57 11.08
CA PRO A 627 -7.00 -28.16 9.98
C PRO A 627 -7.67 -29.42 9.39
N ALA A 628 -8.50 -30.14 10.16
CA ALA A 628 -9.19 -31.33 9.70
C ALA A 628 -10.41 -31.04 8.80
N GLN A 629 -11.03 -29.85 8.89
CA GLN A 629 -12.19 -29.51 8.04
C GLN A 629 -11.75 -29.07 6.65
N GLN A 630 -12.38 -29.63 5.62
CA GLN A 630 -12.23 -29.16 4.25
C GLN A 630 -13.17 -27.99 4.00
N VAL A 631 -12.66 -26.90 3.42
CA VAL A 631 -13.49 -25.84 2.87
C VAL A 631 -14.23 -26.39 1.65
N SER A 632 -15.53 -26.15 1.55
CA SER A 632 -16.27 -26.42 0.33
C SER A 632 -15.95 -25.33 -0.70
N VAL A 633 -15.56 -25.74 -1.91
CA VAL A 633 -15.05 -24.85 -2.97
C VAL A 633 -15.98 -24.90 -4.17
N THR A 634 -16.51 -23.73 -4.50
CA THR A 634 -17.78 -23.60 -5.21
C THR A 634 -17.96 -22.24 -5.89
N TRP A 635 -17.11 -21.27 -5.57
CA TRP A 635 -16.62 -20.34 -6.58
C TRP A 635 -15.79 -21.11 -7.63
N ASP A 636 -15.82 -20.59 -8.84
CA ASP A 636 -15.05 -21.08 -9.98
C ASP A 636 -13.79 -20.20 -10.22
N GLN A 637 -13.15 -20.32 -11.38
CA GLN A 637 -12.04 -19.43 -11.72
C GLN A 637 -12.46 -17.97 -12.03
N GLY A 638 -13.72 -17.72 -12.43
CA GLY A 638 -14.25 -16.37 -12.58
C GLY A 638 -14.51 -15.70 -11.23
N THR A 639 -15.12 -16.42 -10.29
CA THR A 639 -15.64 -15.86 -9.02
C THR A 639 -14.67 -15.93 -7.83
N VAL A 640 -13.52 -16.60 -7.97
CA VAL A 640 -12.45 -16.57 -6.96
C VAL A 640 -11.85 -15.16 -6.79
N VAL A 641 -11.34 -14.85 -5.60
CA VAL A 641 -10.49 -13.68 -5.33
C VAL A 641 -9.15 -14.12 -4.70
N PRO A 642 -8.05 -13.37 -4.90
CA PRO A 642 -6.76 -13.62 -4.24
C PRO A 642 -6.82 -13.32 -2.73
N GLN A 643 -5.69 -13.20 -2.04
CA GLN A 643 -5.66 -12.91 -0.59
C GLN A 643 -5.91 -11.42 -0.32
N THR A 644 -7.17 -11.01 -0.45
CA THR A 644 -7.65 -9.63 -0.31
C THR A 644 -7.73 -9.18 1.15
N CYS A 645 -8.01 -7.88 1.35
CA CYS A 645 -8.19 -7.26 2.66
C CYS A 645 -9.12 -8.03 3.61
N ALA A 646 -10.21 -8.61 3.08
CA ALA A 646 -11.24 -9.33 3.85
C ALA A 646 -10.78 -10.70 4.39
N ALA A 647 -9.68 -11.26 3.87
CA ALA A 647 -9.07 -12.46 4.43
C ALA A 647 -8.42 -12.15 5.79
N CYS A 648 -7.57 -11.12 5.85
CA CYS A 648 -6.90 -10.74 7.09
C CYS A 648 -7.81 -9.98 8.07
N HIS A 649 -8.67 -9.07 7.58
CA HIS A 649 -9.54 -8.23 8.40
C HIS A 649 -11.01 -8.62 8.29
N ASP A 650 -11.74 -8.54 9.41
CA ASP A 650 -13.19 -8.46 9.35
C ASP A 650 -13.62 -6.99 9.47
N PRO A 651 -14.36 -6.42 8.50
CA PRO A 651 -14.76 -5.02 8.54
C PRO A 651 -15.78 -4.68 9.63
N HIS A 652 -16.31 -5.69 10.34
CA HIS A 652 -17.26 -5.52 11.45
C HIS A 652 -16.64 -5.74 12.84
N ASP A 653 -15.40 -6.25 12.96
CA ASP A 653 -14.82 -6.56 14.28
C ASP A 653 -14.20 -5.33 14.95
N THR A 654 -14.45 -5.20 16.26
CA THR A 654 -14.09 -4.06 17.12
C THR A 654 -12.63 -3.64 17.03
N GLY A 655 -12.41 -2.35 16.77
CA GLY A 655 -11.10 -1.70 16.80
C GLY A 655 -11.20 -0.29 16.23
N THR A 656 -10.76 0.74 16.98
CA THR A 656 -10.98 2.16 16.64
C THR A 656 -9.83 2.79 15.85
N THR A 657 -8.62 2.27 16.04
CA THR A 657 -7.36 2.95 15.72
C THR A 657 -6.54 2.10 14.75
N SER A 658 -6.32 2.62 13.53
CA SER A 658 -5.46 1.97 12.51
C SER A 658 -4.31 2.88 12.09
N GLY A 659 -3.14 2.30 11.78
CA GLY A 659 -2.03 3.05 11.17
C GLY A 659 -1.18 3.90 12.12
N SER A 660 -1.20 3.62 13.43
CA SER A 660 -0.30 4.19 14.43
C SER A 660 0.31 3.10 15.30
N ASP A 661 1.33 3.42 16.10
CA ASP A 661 1.91 2.49 17.09
C ASP A 661 0.86 2.00 18.12
N ASP A 662 -0.17 2.80 18.40
CA ASP A 662 -1.28 2.50 19.33
C ASP A 662 -2.44 1.72 18.67
N THR A 663 -2.21 1.02 17.55
CA THR A 663 -3.29 0.41 16.74
C THR A 663 -3.94 -0.82 17.40
N ASP A 664 -5.20 -0.68 17.82
CA ASP A 664 -6.05 -1.77 18.33
C ASP A 664 -6.78 -2.55 17.22
N ALA A 665 -6.75 -2.07 15.98
CA ALA A 665 -7.31 -2.73 14.81
C ALA A 665 -6.82 -4.19 14.69
N LYS A 666 -7.79 -5.09 14.45
CA LYS A 666 -7.62 -6.54 14.55
C LYS A 666 -7.41 -7.22 13.20
N VAL A 667 -6.98 -8.48 13.28
CA VAL A 667 -7.00 -9.46 12.17
C VAL A 667 -7.67 -10.76 12.65
N ARG A 668 -8.14 -11.62 11.73
CA ARG A 668 -8.97 -12.80 12.05
C ARG A 668 -8.32 -13.80 13.02
N VAL A 669 -6.98 -13.86 13.09
CA VAL A 669 -6.25 -14.70 14.05
C VAL A 669 -5.19 -13.88 14.77
N MET A 670 -5.22 -13.83 16.10
CA MET A 670 -4.29 -13.05 16.92
C MET A 670 -3.94 -13.73 18.25
N GLY A 671 -2.74 -13.47 18.75
CA GLY A 671 -2.27 -13.92 20.07
C GLY A 671 -1.62 -15.29 19.97
N ASP A 672 -2.45 -16.33 19.90
CA ASP A 672 -2.06 -17.71 19.58
C ASP A 672 -2.67 -18.06 18.21
N THR A 673 -2.05 -18.98 17.46
CA THR A 673 -2.69 -19.57 16.27
C THR A 673 -3.74 -20.61 16.68
N HIS A 674 -4.51 -21.09 15.71
CA HIS A 674 -5.18 -22.39 15.83
C HIS A 674 -4.13 -23.52 15.67
N GLU A 675 -4.53 -24.78 15.64
CA GLU A 675 -3.61 -25.85 15.22
C GLU A 675 -3.30 -25.69 13.73
N LEU A 676 -2.03 -25.41 13.41
CA LEU A 676 -1.61 -25.18 12.03
C LEU A 676 -1.65 -26.49 11.23
N LEU A 677 -1.74 -26.37 9.91
CA LEU A 677 -1.64 -27.51 8.97
C LEU A 677 -0.30 -28.25 9.04
N ALA A 678 0.68 -27.70 9.75
CA ALA A 678 1.96 -28.33 10.08
C ALA A 678 1.97 -29.06 11.46
N GLY A 679 0.80 -29.26 12.07
CA GLY A 679 0.58 -30.09 13.26
C GLY A 679 1.00 -29.48 14.60
N PHE A 680 1.04 -28.15 14.72
CA PHE A 680 1.35 -27.47 15.98
C PHE A 680 0.63 -26.12 16.13
N THR A 681 0.49 -25.64 17.37
CA THR A 681 0.02 -24.29 17.69
C THR A 681 1.19 -23.37 18.01
N ALA A 682 1.26 -22.20 17.37
CA ALA A 682 2.20 -21.14 17.71
C ALA A 682 1.57 -20.20 18.75
N THR A 683 2.17 -20.11 19.95
CA THR A 683 1.60 -19.38 21.09
C THR A 683 2.34 -18.08 21.38
N GLY A 684 1.64 -17.02 21.75
CA GLY A 684 2.21 -15.70 22.05
C GLY A 684 2.99 -15.12 20.87
N VAL A 685 2.36 -15.07 19.69
CA VAL A 685 2.88 -14.50 18.43
C VAL A 685 2.19 -13.20 18.00
N GLY A 686 1.11 -12.80 18.71
CA GLY A 686 0.40 -11.54 18.47
C GLY A 686 -0.34 -11.52 17.14
N LYS A 687 -0.41 -10.37 16.46
CA LYS A 687 -1.02 -10.22 15.12
C LYS A 687 -0.36 -11.10 14.06
N GLY A 688 0.91 -11.47 14.25
CA GLY A 688 1.62 -12.45 13.39
C GLY A 688 0.99 -13.85 13.36
N ALA A 689 0.06 -14.18 14.26
CA ALA A 689 -0.71 -15.42 14.18
C ALA A 689 -1.42 -15.58 12.83
N THR A 690 -2.02 -14.50 12.28
CA THR A 690 -2.72 -14.54 10.98
C THR A 690 -1.79 -14.89 9.82
N CYS A 691 -0.51 -14.51 9.90
CA CYS A 691 0.50 -14.88 8.91
C CYS A 691 0.81 -16.39 8.99
N MET A 692 1.02 -16.89 10.21
CA MET A 692 1.41 -18.30 10.45
C MET A 692 0.30 -19.30 10.07
N THR A 693 -0.97 -18.89 10.09
CA THR A 693 -2.12 -19.68 9.59
C THR A 693 -1.89 -20.21 8.17
N CYS A 694 -1.28 -19.41 7.28
CA CYS A 694 -0.92 -19.81 5.92
C CYS A 694 0.56 -20.18 5.77
N HIS A 695 1.46 -19.42 6.40
CA HIS A 695 2.91 -19.61 6.31
C HIS A 695 3.42 -20.71 7.25
N ASN A 696 3.05 -21.95 6.96
CA ASN A 696 3.59 -23.15 7.61
C ASN A 696 3.79 -24.30 6.59
N SER A 697 4.63 -25.27 6.95
CA SER A 697 5.07 -26.35 6.04
C SER A 697 4.00 -27.35 5.59
N ARG A 698 2.75 -27.22 6.09
CA ARG A 698 1.60 -28.10 5.80
C ARG A 698 1.91 -29.61 5.87
N ALA A 699 2.78 -30.01 6.79
CA ALA A 699 3.00 -31.42 7.09
C ALA A 699 1.84 -31.96 7.93
N ASP A 700 1.03 -32.86 7.34
CA ASP A 700 -0.14 -33.50 7.97
C ASP A 700 0.13 -34.09 9.38
N TYR A 701 1.39 -34.38 9.69
CA TYR A 701 1.89 -34.66 11.03
C TYR A 701 3.23 -33.94 11.27
N PRO A 702 3.54 -33.53 12.52
CA PRO A 702 4.81 -32.90 12.84
C PRO A 702 6.03 -33.74 12.42
N ARG A 703 7.08 -33.07 11.96
CA ARG A 703 8.27 -33.67 11.32
C ARG A 703 9.50 -33.58 12.23
N ASN A 704 9.43 -34.25 13.37
CA ASN A 704 10.43 -34.23 14.43
C ASN A 704 10.98 -35.66 14.69
N ASP A 705 12.12 -35.79 15.35
CA ASP A 705 12.72 -37.12 15.62
C ASP A 705 11.80 -38.08 16.40
N THR A 706 10.91 -37.54 17.24
CA THR A 706 9.93 -38.31 18.01
C THR A 706 8.77 -38.85 17.19
N THR A 707 8.46 -38.24 16.03
CA THR A 707 7.33 -38.61 15.16
C THR A 707 7.78 -39.37 13.91
N TRP A 708 9.08 -39.55 13.68
CA TRP A 708 9.62 -40.30 12.53
C TRP A 708 8.99 -41.69 12.34
N ALA A 709 8.71 -42.42 13.42
CA ALA A 709 8.06 -43.73 13.34
C ALA A 709 6.62 -43.67 12.79
N GLN A 710 5.92 -42.54 12.95
CA GLN A 710 4.58 -42.31 12.40
C GLN A 710 4.66 -41.91 10.93
N VAL A 711 5.61 -41.03 10.57
CA VAL A 711 5.94 -40.68 9.18
C VAL A 711 6.24 -41.93 8.35
N VAL A 712 7.09 -42.83 8.88
CA VAL A 712 7.39 -44.12 8.24
C VAL A 712 6.16 -45.03 8.17
N ALA A 713 5.39 -45.17 9.25
CA ALA A 713 4.19 -46.02 9.26
C ALA A 713 3.07 -45.54 8.31
N ASN A 714 3.03 -44.24 8.00
CA ASN A 714 2.08 -43.64 7.06
C ASN A 714 2.56 -43.66 5.60
N ASN A 715 3.76 -44.19 5.31
CA ASN A 715 4.42 -44.12 4.00
C ASN A 715 4.62 -42.67 3.49
N ASP A 716 4.87 -41.75 4.42
CA ASP A 716 4.99 -40.30 4.23
C ASP A 716 6.48 -39.87 4.21
N THR A 717 7.34 -40.76 3.69
CA THR A 717 8.82 -40.67 3.78
C THR A 717 9.47 -39.84 2.68
N GLY A 718 8.73 -39.47 1.63
CA GLY A 718 9.25 -38.79 0.44
C GLY A 718 8.66 -37.40 0.15
N ASP A 719 7.68 -36.94 0.93
CA ASP A 719 7.03 -35.66 0.69
C ASP A 719 7.86 -34.50 1.26
N ARG A 720 8.04 -33.46 0.44
CA ARG A 720 8.73 -32.22 0.81
C ARG A 720 7.81 -31.33 1.66
N PRO A 721 8.36 -30.40 2.48
CA PRO A 721 7.55 -29.33 3.03
C PRO A 721 6.86 -28.54 1.93
N HIS A 722 5.65 -28.06 2.21
CA HIS A 722 5.00 -27.04 1.41
C HIS A 722 5.79 -25.72 1.47
N HIS A 723 5.73 -24.94 0.41
CA HIS A 723 6.31 -23.60 0.39
C HIS A 723 5.74 -22.72 1.50
N GLY A 724 6.56 -21.79 2.03
CA GLY A 724 6.15 -20.84 3.07
C GLY A 724 6.33 -21.37 4.49
N VAL A 725 7.48 -21.97 4.83
CA VAL A 725 7.72 -22.65 6.11
C VAL A 725 8.04 -21.74 7.31
N GLN A 726 7.76 -20.43 7.21
CA GLN A 726 8.30 -19.43 8.14
C GLN A 726 7.83 -19.62 9.60
N ALA A 727 6.58 -20.06 9.84
CA ALA A 727 6.10 -20.36 11.19
C ALA A 727 6.87 -21.51 11.84
N ASP A 728 7.10 -22.61 11.11
CA ASP A 728 7.84 -23.77 11.60
C ASP A 728 9.22 -23.37 12.10
N LEU A 729 9.96 -22.62 11.26
CA LEU A 729 11.33 -22.23 11.55
C LEU A 729 11.41 -21.23 12.71
N ILE A 730 10.60 -20.15 12.69
CA ILE A 730 10.63 -19.13 13.74
C ILE A 730 10.19 -19.72 15.11
N MET A 731 9.32 -20.73 15.10
CA MET A 731 8.88 -21.45 16.31
C MET A 731 9.78 -22.63 16.70
N GLY A 732 10.70 -23.05 15.82
CA GLY A 732 11.65 -24.13 16.04
C GLY A 732 11.05 -25.55 15.87
N GLN A 733 9.99 -25.69 15.10
CA GLN A 733 9.27 -26.94 14.84
C GLN A 733 9.70 -27.60 13.53
N ASN A 734 9.25 -28.84 13.31
CA ASN A 734 9.35 -29.58 12.05
C ASN A 734 10.75 -29.62 11.45
N MET A 735 11.72 -29.89 12.34
CA MET A 735 13.11 -30.16 12.00
C MET A 735 13.61 -31.39 12.76
N TYR A 736 14.40 -32.21 12.07
CA TYR A 736 15.09 -33.35 12.65
C TYR A 736 16.45 -32.97 13.26
N PHE A 737 16.99 -33.86 14.10
CA PHE A 737 18.28 -33.78 14.80
C PHE A 737 18.42 -32.68 15.87
N VAL A 738 17.58 -31.64 15.86
CA VAL A 738 17.63 -30.50 16.78
C VAL A 738 17.15 -30.79 18.21
N GLY A 739 16.49 -31.94 18.44
CA GLY A 739 16.05 -32.37 19.76
C GLY A 739 14.67 -31.82 20.13
N ALA A 740 14.61 -30.94 21.13
CA ALA A 740 13.36 -30.28 21.55
C ALA A 740 13.26 -28.89 20.89
N PRO A 741 12.10 -28.46 20.38
CA PRO A 741 11.92 -27.18 19.67
C PRO A 741 12.52 -25.96 20.39
N ILE A 742 13.36 -25.19 19.69
CA ILE A 742 13.99 -23.96 20.20
C ILE A 742 13.46 -22.76 19.42
N ARG A 743 12.40 -22.16 19.98
CA ARG A 743 11.79 -20.93 19.48
C ARG A 743 12.83 -19.83 19.22
N GLY A 744 12.89 -19.35 17.97
CA GLY A 744 13.84 -18.33 17.51
C GLY A 744 13.57 -16.97 18.16
N LYS A 745 14.61 -16.14 18.37
CA LYS A 745 14.45 -14.94 19.22
C LYS A 745 13.48 -13.90 18.67
N HIS A 746 13.38 -13.78 17.34
CA HIS A 746 12.42 -12.86 16.71
C HIS A 746 10.96 -13.22 16.97
N SER A 747 10.63 -14.50 17.19
CA SER A 747 9.27 -14.90 17.59
C SER A 747 8.86 -14.41 18.98
N LEU A 748 9.77 -13.86 19.79
CA LEU A 748 9.48 -13.29 21.11
C LEU A 748 9.32 -11.75 21.04
N ILE A 749 9.30 -11.18 19.84
CA ILE A 749 8.95 -9.78 19.58
C ILE A 749 7.43 -9.66 19.49
N GLU A 750 6.89 -8.58 20.04
CA GLU A 750 5.46 -8.24 19.99
C GLU A 750 4.97 -8.14 18.53
N ASP A 751 3.88 -8.86 18.22
CA ASP A 751 3.31 -9.08 16.88
C ASP A 751 4.20 -9.80 15.82
N THR A 752 5.38 -10.26 16.20
CA THR A 752 6.30 -11.14 15.46
C THR A 752 6.54 -10.79 13.97
N CYS A 753 5.79 -11.39 13.04
CA CYS A 753 5.93 -11.17 11.60
C CYS A 753 5.56 -9.73 11.23
N VAL A 754 4.45 -9.24 11.77
CA VAL A 754 3.89 -7.90 11.49
C VAL A 754 4.86 -6.80 11.92
N THR A 755 5.65 -7.02 12.98
CA THR A 755 6.64 -6.05 13.46
C THR A 755 7.65 -5.67 12.37
N CYS A 756 8.25 -6.65 11.69
CA CYS A 756 9.28 -6.41 10.67
C CYS A 756 8.67 -6.13 9.29
N HIS A 757 7.63 -6.86 8.89
CA HIS A 757 7.06 -6.83 7.55
C HIS A 757 6.03 -5.71 7.32
N MET A 758 5.48 -5.10 8.39
CA MET A 758 4.44 -4.08 8.27
C MET A 758 4.66 -2.84 9.15
N ASN A 759 5.08 -3.00 10.41
CA ASN A 759 5.13 -1.87 11.35
C ASN A 759 6.47 -1.11 11.29
N LYS A 760 7.59 -1.82 11.15
CA LYS A 760 8.94 -1.22 11.15
C LYS A 760 9.55 -1.04 9.77
N THR A 761 9.08 -1.77 8.76
CA THR A 761 9.38 -1.42 7.37
C THR A 761 8.42 -0.32 6.94
N GLN A 762 8.97 0.84 6.58
CA GLN A 762 8.19 1.97 6.09
C GLN A 762 7.54 1.64 4.73
N PRO A 763 6.30 2.08 4.47
CA PRO A 763 5.70 2.01 3.14
C PRO A 763 6.45 2.92 2.13
N PRO A 764 6.28 2.68 0.81
CA PRO A 764 6.74 3.61 -0.24
C PRO A 764 6.17 5.01 -0.02
N ASP A 765 6.99 6.05 -0.19
CA ASP A 765 6.61 7.44 0.05
C ASP A 765 5.63 7.98 -1.00
N ILE A 766 5.73 7.51 -2.24
CA ILE A 766 4.74 7.75 -3.30
C ILE A 766 3.33 7.19 -2.96
N LEU A 767 3.25 6.15 -2.12
CA LEU A 767 1.98 5.57 -1.64
C LEU A 767 1.61 5.96 -0.21
N SER A 768 2.51 6.62 0.53
CA SER A 768 2.31 7.00 1.93
C SER A 768 2.97 8.34 2.28
N TYR A 769 2.14 9.32 2.63
CA TYR A 769 2.51 10.68 2.96
C TYR A 769 3.34 10.72 4.25
N ASN A 770 4.61 11.15 4.13
CA ASN A 770 5.63 11.03 5.17
C ASN A 770 5.84 9.59 5.69
N GLN A 771 5.54 8.58 4.87
CA GLN A 771 5.68 7.16 5.17
C GLN A 771 4.96 6.72 6.46
N GLN A 772 3.77 7.28 6.70
CA GLN A 772 2.92 6.97 7.86
C GLN A 772 2.06 5.71 7.62
N GLY A 773 1.58 5.12 8.71
CA GLY A 773 0.81 3.88 8.67
C GLY A 773 1.65 2.62 8.52
N THR A 774 0.97 1.47 8.58
CA THR A 774 1.58 0.15 8.43
C THR A 774 1.70 -0.23 6.95
N ASN A 775 2.87 -0.75 6.56
CA ASN A 775 3.19 -1.16 5.20
C ASN A 775 2.44 -2.44 4.80
N HIS A 776 1.66 -2.37 3.72
CA HIS A 776 0.91 -3.50 3.16
C HIS A 776 1.55 -4.12 1.90
N THR A 777 2.80 -3.79 1.58
CA THR A 777 3.59 -4.57 0.60
C THR A 777 4.09 -5.90 1.17
N PHE A 778 4.08 -6.05 2.51
CA PHE A 778 4.59 -7.19 3.29
C PHE A 778 6.08 -7.53 3.11
N ALA A 779 6.82 -6.78 2.28
CA ALA A 779 8.28 -6.85 2.21
C ALA A 779 8.91 -6.23 3.47
N ALA A 780 9.99 -6.86 3.95
CA ALA A 780 10.81 -6.33 5.03
C ALA A 780 12.06 -5.65 4.48
N ASN A 781 12.31 -4.39 4.85
CA ASN A 781 13.51 -3.66 4.46
C ASN A 781 14.72 -4.15 5.29
N PRO A 782 15.83 -4.62 4.69
CA PRO A 782 16.99 -5.14 5.42
C PRO A 782 17.61 -4.17 6.44
N ASN A 783 17.42 -2.85 6.26
CA ASN A 783 17.88 -1.84 7.21
C ASN A 783 17.14 -1.89 8.56
N VAL A 784 15.94 -2.49 8.62
CA VAL A 784 15.13 -2.62 9.84
C VAL A 784 15.87 -3.37 10.95
N CYS A 785 16.73 -4.33 10.59
CA CYS A 785 17.55 -5.09 11.54
C CYS A 785 18.52 -4.19 12.33
N VAL A 786 18.93 -3.04 11.77
CA VAL A 786 19.91 -2.14 12.39
C VAL A 786 19.32 -1.44 13.62
N GLU A 787 18.00 -1.22 13.69
CA GLU A 787 17.34 -0.63 14.87
C GLU A 787 17.60 -1.43 16.16
N CYS A 788 17.56 -2.77 16.06
CA CYS A 788 17.73 -3.66 17.22
C CYS A 788 19.17 -4.17 17.38
N HIS A 789 19.91 -4.36 16.28
CA HIS A 789 21.23 -4.99 16.31
C HIS A 789 22.42 -4.03 16.17
N GLY A 790 22.20 -2.79 15.71
CA GLY A 790 23.23 -1.74 15.62
C GLY A 790 24.29 -1.92 14.53
N VAL A 791 24.28 -3.04 13.80
CA VAL A 791 25.09 -3.31 12.59
C VAL A 791 24.28 -4.17 11.60
N PRO A 792 24.56 -4.11 10.29
CA PRO A 792 23.99 -5.05 9.32
C PRO A 792 24.49 -6.49 9.62
N LEU A 793 23.58 -7.35 10.07
CA LEU A 793 23.89 -8.75 10.42
C LEU A 793 23.29 -9.76 9.44
N ALA A 794 22.27 -9.39 8.66
CA ALA A 794 21.55 -10.27 7.74
C ALA A 794 22.50 -10.98 6.76
N GLU A 795 23.30 -10.22 5.99
CA GLU A 795 24.30 -10.73 5.04
C GLU A 795 25.28 -11.73 5.67
N THR A 796 25.72 -11.48 6.91
CA THR A 796 26.64 -12.39 7.62
C THR A 796 25.96 -13.68 8.08
N VAL A 797 24.71 -13.59 8.55
CA VAL A 797 23.93 -14.77 8.97
C VAL A 797 23.56 -15.64 7.77
N ASP A 798 23.07 -15.02 6.69
CA ASP A 798 22.72 -15.70 5.44
C ASP A 798 23.95 -16.39 4.82
N THR A 799 25.10 -15.69 4.72
CA THR A 799 26.36 -16.30 4.22
C THR A 799 26.74 -17.57 4.99
N ILE A 800 26.53 -17.61 6.30
CA ILE A 800 26.80 -18.79 7.13
C ILE A 800 25.77 -19.91 6.85
N VAL A 801 24.49 -19.56 6.79
CA VAL A 801 23.38 -20.51 6.61
C VAL A 801 23.40 -21.12 5.21
N THR A 802 23.49 -20.30 4.17
CA THR A 802 23.70 -20.73 2.78
C THR A 802 24.97 -21.58 2.63
N GLY A 803 26.05 -21.27 3.37
CA GLY A 803 27.26 -22.10 3.41
C GLY A 803 27.02 -23.51 3.98
N TYR A 804 26.23 -23.64 5.05
CA TYR A 804 25.82 -24.95 5.58
C TYR A 804 24.82 -25.68 4.67
N MET A 805 23.93 -24.96 3.99
CA MET A 805 23.01 -25.56 3.00
C MET A 805 23.75 -26.17 1.82
N GLY A 806 24.73 -25.47 1.25
CA GLY A 806 25.56 -26.00 0.15
C GLY A 806 26.35 -27.24 0.57
N GLN A 807 26.96 -27.22 1.76
CA GLN A 807 27.64 -28.41 2.28
C GLN A 807 26.67 -29.60 2.49
N LEU A 808 25.45 -29.33 2.96
CA LEU A 808 24.43 -30.37 3.16
C LEU A 808 23.92 -30.91 1.81
N GLN A 809 23.78 -30.07 0.78
CA GLN A 809 23.42 -30.46 -0.59
C GLN A 809 24.44 -31.42 -1.21
N ASP A 810 25.74 -31.11 -1.10
CA ASP A 810 26.83 -31.97 -1.57
C ASP A 810 26.80 -33.35 -0.87
N GLU A 811 26.66 -33.36 0.45
CA GLU A 811 26.62 -34.59 1.26
C GLU A 811 25.36 -35.41 1.00
N LEU A 812 24.20 -34.77 0.77
CA LEU A 812 22.97 -35.44 0.35
C LEU A 812 23.15 -36.11 -1.01
N GLY A 813 23.65 -35.40 -2.02
CA GLY A 813 23.95 -35.97 -3.35
C GLY A 813 24.88 -37.18 -3.25
N ALA A 814 25.96 -37.05 -2.47
CA ALA A 814 26.89 -38.14 -2.21
C ALA A 814 26.26 -39.33 -1.44
N ALA A 815 25.29 -39.09 -0.55
CA ALA A 815 24.61 -40.15 0.20
C ALA A 815 23.54 -40.88 -0.61
N TYR A 816 22.70 -40.16 -1.36
CA TYR A 816 21.79 -40.77 -2.33
C TYR A 816 22.56 -41.61 -3.36
N LYS A 817 23.74 -41.15 -3.80
CA LYS A 817 24.66 -41.95 -4.61
C LYS A 817 25.07 -43.26 -3.91
N ARG A 818 25.52 -43.21 -2.65
CA ARG A 818 25.88 -44.41 -1.87
C ARG A 818 24.71 -45.39 -1.71
N MET A 819 23.50 -44.89 -1.42
CA MET A 819 22.29 -45.74 -1.31
C MET A 819 21.99 -46.44 -2.64
N LEU A 820 22.02 -45.69 -3.75
CA LEU A 820 21.81 -46.25 -5.08
C LEU A 820 22.89 -47.28 -5.44
N GLU A 821 24.15 -47.03 -5.09
CA GLU A 821 25.29 -47.95 -5.29
C GLU A 821 25.16 -49.26 -4.48
N GLN A 822 24.66 -49.20 -3.24
CA GLN A 822 24.43 -50.39 -2.40
C GLN A 822 23.33 -51.31 -2.98
N HIS A 823 22.29 -50.72 -3.57
CA HIS A 823 21.10 -51.43 -4.04
C HIS A 823 21.09 -51.73 -5.55
N TYR A 824 22.24 -51.69 -6.23
CA TYR A 824 22.30 -51.98 -7.67
C TYR A 824 21.93 -53.44 -8.04
N PRO A 825 21.29 -53.64 -9.20
CA PRO A 825 20.85 -52.62 -10.16
C PRO A 825 19.45 -52.07 -9.83
N VAL A 826 19.29 -50.76 -9.89
CA VAL A 826 18.04 -50.05 -9.51
C VAL A 826 17.21 -49.66 -10.73
N ASN A 827 15.89 -49.57 -10.59
CA ASN A 827 15.00 -49.01 -11.62
C ASN A 827 14.66 -47.55 -11.28
N VAL A 828 14.95 -46.62 -12.18
CA VAL A 828 14.73 -45.17 -12.05
C VAL A 828 13.53 -44.66 -12.87
N GLY A 829 12.80 -45.56 -13.53
CA GLY A 829 11.68 -45.24 -14.40
C GLY A 829 12.08 -44.85 -15.84
N SER A 830 11.08 -44.62 -16.67
CA SER A 830 11.22 -44.28 -18.10
C SER A 830 11.79 -42.89 -18.37
N SER A 831 11.79 -42.00 -17.36
CA SER A 831 12.33 -40.63 -17.40
C SER A 831 13.80 -40.54 -17.82
N CYS A 832 14.57 -41.62 -17.65
CA CYS A 832 16.00 -41.69 -18.00
C CYS A 832 16.28 -42.32 -19.38
N GLY A 833 15.24 -42.51 -20.20
CA GLY A 833 15.34 -43.18 -21.51
C GLY A 833 15.62 -44.69 -21.41
N ALA A 834 15.49 -45.25 -20.21
CA ALA A 834 15.45 -46.69 -20.00
C ALA A 834 14.07 -47.25 -20.43
N ALA A 835 14.01 -48.54 -20.77
CA ALA A 835 12.72 -49.21 -20.89
C ALA A 835 12.07 -49.31 -19.49
N ASP A 836 10.74 -49.23 -19.42
CA ASP A 836 10.05 -49.32 -18.14
C ASP A 836 10.31 -50.67 -17.44
N GLY A 837 10.53 -50.64 -16.13
CA GLY A 837 11.01 -51.77 -15.33
C GLY A 837 12.48 -52.18 -15.53
N ALA A 838 13.26 -51.50 -16.40
CA ALA A 838 14.65 -51.88 -16.64
C ALA A 838 15.59 -51.41 -15.53
N ALA A 839 16.31 -52.36 -14.93
CA ALA A 839 17.32 -52.07 -13.93
C ALA A 839 18.61 -51.50 -14.57
N VAL A 840 19.13 -50.42 -14.01
CA VAL A 840 20.27 -49.64 -14.53
C VAL A 840 21.34 -49.43 -13.47
N THR A 841 22.54 -49.06 -13.92
CA THR A 841 23.66 -48.66 -13.06
C THR A 841 23.83 -47.15 -13.13
N VAL A 842 23.59 -46.47 -12.02
CA VAL A 842 23.87 -45.03 -11.88
C VAL A 842 25.40 -44.82 -11.84
N SER A 843 25.85 -43.64 -12.25
CA SER A 843 27.27 -43.25 -12.28
C SER A 843 27.52 -41.91 -11.59
N ASP A 844 26.51 -41.03 -11.54
CA ASP A 844 26.51 -39.85 -10.69
C ASP A 844 25.12 -39.40 -10.27
N VAL A 845 25.05 -38.66 -9.16
CA VAL A 845 23.81 -38.16 -8.54
C VAL A 845 24.08 -36.77 -7.97
N VAL A 846 23.31 -35.78 -8.41
CA VAL A 846 23.32 -34.42 -7.84
C VAL A 846 21.96 -34.13 -7.22
N TRP A 847 21.95 -33.60 -6.00
CA TRP A 847 20.73 -33.11 -5.35
C TRP A 847 20.28 -31.82 -6.03
N ASN A 848 19.05 -31.81 -6.56
CA ASN A 848 18.50 -30.68 -7.31
C ASN A 848 17.68 -29.78 -6.38
N GLU A 849 18.09 -28.51 -6.33
CA GLU A 849 17.59 -27.49 -5.41
C GLU A 849 16.08 -27.29 -5.46
N ARG A 850 15.49 -27.27 -6.66
CA ARG A 850 14.13 -26.74 -6.87
C ARG A 850 12.98 -27.71 -6.53
N ALA A 851 13.25 -28.98 -6.17
CA ALA A 851 12.15 -29.97 -6.05
C ALA A 851 12.44 -31.22 -5.18
N THR A 852 13.48 -31.25 -4.35
CA THR A 852 13.92 -32.47 -3.61
C THR A 852 14.18 -33.68 -4.52
N ARG A 853 14.68 -33.42 -5.73
CA ARG A 853 14.88 -34.43 -6.77
C ARG A 853 16.35 -34.76 -6.98
N LEU A 854 16.58 -35.90 -7.61
CA LEU A 854 17.89 -36.33 -8.04
C LEU A 854 18.06 -36.03 -9.53
N ASN A 855 19.15 -35.37 -9.89
CA ASN A 855 19.67 -35.35 -11.25
C ASN A 855 20.60 -36.56 -11.37
N VAL A 856 20.15 -37.59 -12.10
CA VAL A 856 20.78 -38.93 -12.12
C VAL A 856 21.46 -39.16 -13.45
N THR A 857 22.77 -39.43 -13.43
CA THR A 857 23.55 -39.79 -14.62
C THR A 857 23.80 -41.29 -14.66
N LEU A 858 23.28 -41.97 -15.67
CA LEU A 858 23.43 -43.40 -15.89
C LEU A 858 24.78 -43.75 -16.53
N SER A 859 25.26 -44.97 -16.29
CA SER A 859 26.57 -45.47 -16.77
C SER A 859 26.69 -45.59 -18.30
N ASN A 860 25.61 -45.36 -19.06
CA ASN A 860 25.62 -45.25 -20.53
C ASN A 860 25.82 -43.80 -21.03
N GLY A 861 25.86 -42.81 -20.12
CA GLY A 861 25.96 -41.38 -20.42
C GLY A 861 24.62 -40.63 -20.48
N ASN A 862 23.48 -41.31 -20.35
CA ASN A 862 22.18 -40.64 -20.23
C ASN A 862 22.10 -39.90 -18.88
N THR A 863 21.61 -38.66 -18.89
CA THR A 863 21.26 -37.94 -17.65
C THR A 863 19.77 -37.65 -17.65
N CYS A 864 19.11 -37.88 -16.51
CA CYS A 864 17.73 -37.49 -16.24
C CYS A 864 17.70 -36.49 -15.09
N GLY A 865 17.11 -35.32 -15.33
CA GLY A 865 16.80 -34.36 -14.28
C GLY A 865 15.54 -34.76 -13.52
N ASN A 866 15.34 -34.15 -12.36
CA ASN A 866 14.08 -34.15 -11.60
C ASN A 866 13.52 -35.54 -11.21
N VAL A 867 14.37 -36.57 -11.08
CA VAL A 867 13.94 -37.90 -10.62
C VAL A 867 13.48 -37.84 -9.16
N ASN A 868 12.26 -38.30 -8.86
CA ASN A 868 11.78 -38.39 -7.49
C ASN A 868 12.46 -39.59 -6.79
N PRO A 869 13.09 -39.40 -5.62
CA PRO A 869 13.62 -40.52 -4.84
C PRO A 869 12.60 -41.65 -4.67
N SER A 870 11.36 -41.35 -4.26
CA SER A 870 10.36 -42.39 -3.96
C SER A 870 9.89 -43.19 -5.18
N SER A 871 10.09 -42.69 -6.42
CA SER A 871 9.83 -43.45 -7.65
C SER A 871 10.97 -44.40 -8.06
N ILE A 872 12.14 -44.32 -7.42
CA ILE A 872 13.22 -45.28 -7.63
C ILE A 872 12.88 -46.58 -6.90
N SER A 873 13.05 -47.71 -7.58
CA SER A 873 12.65 -49.03 -7.10
C SER A 873 13.74 -50.09 -7.21
N VAL A 874 13.66 -51.08 -6.33
CA VAL A 874 14.50 -52.30 -6.34
C VAL A 874 13.70 -53.49 -6.87
N ASP A 875 14.39 -54.59 -7.18
CA ASP A 875 13.82 -55.88 -7.59
C ASP A 875 12.72 -55.79 -8.68
N GLY A 876 12.97 -54.97 -9.70
CA GLY A 876 12.12 -54.88 -10.89
C GLY A 876 10.79 -54.14 -10.69
N GLY A 877 10.71 -53.25 -9.70
CA GLY A 877 9.52 -52.43 -9.44
C GLY A 877 8.62 -52.93 -8.32
N ALA A 878 9.06 -53.92 -7.54
CA ALA A 878 8.26 -54.52 -6.46
C ALA A 878 8.23 -53.69 -5.17
N GLN A 879 9.28 -52.91 -4.89
CA GLN A 879 9.38 -52.02 -3.72
C GLN A 879 10.11 -50.72 -4.09
N SER A 880 9.70 -49.60 -3.47
CA SER A 880 10.46 -48.35 -3.53
C SER A 880 11.77 -48.49 -2.75
N LEU A 881 12.83 -47.82 -3.20
CA LEU A 881 14.09 -47.69 -2.46
C LEU A 881 13.91 -46.92 -1.13
N PHE A 882 12.75 -46.29 -0.92
CA PHE A 882 12.41 -45.50 0.27
C PHE A 882 11.16 -46.01 1.01
N ASP A 883 10.78 -47.27 0.72
CA ASP A 883 9.80 -48.07 1.47
C ASP A 883 10.28 -48.32 2.92
N VAL A 884 9.35 -48.66 3.81
CA VAL A 884 9.47 -48.76 5.27
C VAL A 884 10.76 -49.44 5.75
N SER A 885 11.15 -50.54 5.09
CA SER A 885 12.32 -51.35 5.50
C SER A 885 13.69 -50.67 5.29
N LEU A 886 13.78 -49.66 4.41
CA LEU A 886 14.99 -48.87 4.22
C LEU A 886 14.93 -47.55 4.99
N ALA A 887 13.74 -47.00 5.23
CA ALA A 887 13.54 -45.84 6.10
C ALA A 887 13.95 -46.09 7.58
N GLU A 888 14.03 -47.35 8.02
CA GLU A 888 14.61 -47.73 9.32
C GLU A 888 16.15 -47.66 9.37
N ASN A 889 16.85 -47.77 8.23
CA ASN A 889 18.31 -47.76 8.14
C ASN A 889 18.85 -46.40 7.66
N ASP A 890 18.30 -45.89 6.54
CA ASP A 890 18.74 -44.68 5.85
C ASP A 890 17.90 -43.44 6.18
N GLY A 891 17.02 -43.52 7.18
CA GLY A 891 16.18 -42.40 7.62
C GLY A 891 16.95 -41.13 7.98
N ALA A 892 18.27 -41.23 8.26
CA ALA A 892 19.15 -40.07 8.39
C ALA A 892 19.22 -39.21 7.11
N VAL A 893 19.26 -39.82 5.92
CA VAL A 893 19.32 -39.10 4.63
C VAL A 893 17.99 -38.38 4.36
N LEU A 894 16.87 -39.07 4.58
CA LEU A 894 15.53 -38.50 4.38
C LEU A 894 15.24 -37.33 5.33
N LYS A 895 15.59 -37.46 6.61
CA LYS A 895 15.50 -36.39 7.61
C LYS A 895 16.38 -35.19 7.27
N ALA A 896 17.57 -35.45 6.73
CA ALA A 896 18.50 -34.41 6.30
C ALA A 896 18.00 -33.68 5.03
N ALA A 897 17.40 -34.41 4.08
CA ALA A 897 16.73 -33.84 2.91
C ALA A 897 15.54 -32.96 3.32
N TRP A 898 14.71 -33.39 4.28
CA TRP A 898 13.66 -32.56 4.86
C TRP A 898 14.23 -31.26 5.46
N ASN A 899 15.24 -31.36 6.34
CA ASN A 899 15.88 -30.18 6.94
C ASN A 899 16.50 -29.22 5.91
N TRP A 900 17.11 -29.75 4.84
CA TRP A 900 17.62 -28.93 3.74
C TRP A 900 16.48 -28.19 3.02
N SER A 901 15.39 -28.91 2.73
CA SER A 901 14.21 -28.36 2.05
C SER A 901 13.60 -27.22 2.85
N MET A 902 13.40 -27.40 4.17
CA MET A 902 12.91 -26.34 5.06
C MET A 902 13.76 -25.05 4.96
N MET A 903 15.07 -25.14 4.73
CA MET A 903 15.94 -23.96 4.64
C MET A 903 16.00 -23.36 3.23
N ASN A 904 15.59 -24.12 2.22
CA ASN A 904 15.36 -23.62 0.86
C ASN A 904 14.02 -22.88 0.77
N GLU A 905 12.96 -23.44 1.36
CA GLU A 905 11.62 -22.82 1.40
C GLU A 905 11.49 -21.64 2.40
N ASP A 906 12.59 -21.24 3.07
CA ASP A 906 12.71 -20.04 3.93
C ASP A 906 13.06 -18.76 3.11
N GLU A 907 13.32 -18.89 1.81
CA GLU A 907 13.49 -17.75 0.90
C GLU A 907 12.20 -16.92 0.78
N THR A 908 12.36 -15.62 0.50
CA THR A 908 11.25 -14.64 0.49
C THR A 908 10.41 -14.72 -0.79
N ILE A 909 9.60 -15.78 -0.90
CA ILE A 909 8.48 -15.95 -1.84
C ILE A 909 8.85 -15.69 -3.31
N ASN A 910 9.82 -16.45 -3.85
CA ASN A 910 9.88 -16.67 -5.30
C ASN A 910 8.82 -17.73 -5.66
N GLY A 911 7.80 -17.36 -6.46
CA GLY A 911 6.59 -18.16 -6.71
C GLY A 911 6.72 -19.37 -7.64
N CYS A 912 7.94 -19.76 -8.03
CA CYS A 912 8.18 -20.74 -9.10
C CYS A 912 7.92 -22.21 -8.66
N GLU A 913 6.67 -22.66 -8.71
CA GLU A 913 6.29 -24.07 -8.44
C GLU A 913 6.71 -25.07 -9.56
N SER A 914 7.20 -24.61 -10.72
CA SER A 914 7.53 -25.46 -11.87
C SER A 914 8.93 -25.21 -12.45
N ALA A 915 9.45 -26.21 -13.17
CA ALA A 915 10.75 -26.14 -13.86
C ALA A 915 10.64 -25.75 -15.34
N ASP A 916 9.42 -25.57 -15.85
CA ASP A 916 9.12 -25.24 -17.26
C ASP A 916 8.66 -23.77 -17.43
N ASP A 917 8.73 -22.99 -16.35
CA ASP A 917 8.40 -21.56 -16.31
C ASP A 917 9.58 -20.74 -16.89
N PRO A 918 9.39 -19.98 -18.00
CA PRO A 918 10.46 -19.27 -18.68
C PRO A 918 10.87 -17.96 -18.02
N ASP A 919 10.03 -17.40 -17.14
CA ASP A 919 10.13 -16.00 -16.70
C ASP A 919 10.72 -15.85 -15.27
N CYS A 920 11.06 -16.98 -14.61
CA CYS A 920 11.71 -17.02 -13.29
C CYS A 920 13.13 -16.39 -13.27
N ASP A 921 13.23 -15.10 -12.90
CA ASP A 921 14.46 -14.34 -12.60
C ASP A 921 15.27 -14.98 -11.43
N PRO A 922 16.58 -14.69 -11.23
CA PRO A 922 17.41 -15.39 -10.26
C PRO A 922 17.08 -14.99 -8.81
N PRO A 923 17.41 -15.84 -7.81
CA PRO A 923 17.00 -15.61 -6.43
C PRO A 923 17.56 -14.30 -5.84
N HIS A 924 16.69 -13.51 -5.22
CA HIS A 924 17.09 -12.31 -4.49
C HIS A 924 18.01 -12.68 -3.31
N THR A 925 19.08 -11.91 -3.12
CA THR A 925 20.29 -12.33 -2.40
C THR A 925 20.21 -12.27 -0.86
N HIS A 926 19.01 -12.36 -0.27
CA HIS A 926 18.80 -12.16 1.17
C HIS A 926 17.78 -13.14 1.76
N ARG A 927 18.25 -14.28 2.28
CA ARG A 927 17.42 -15.16 3.12
C ARG A 927 17.09 -14.45 4.44
N GLY A 928 15.81 -14.28 4.72
CA GLY A 928 15.33 -13.77 6.00
C GLY A 928 15.38 -14.83 7.11
N VAL A 929 16.56 -15.41 7.40
CA VAL A 929 16.68 -16.63 8.22
C VAL A 929 16.01 -16.46 9.60
N HIS A 930 14.84 -17.07 9.75
CA HIS A 930 13.94 -16.80 10.89
C HIS A 930 14.47 -17.33 12.23
N ASN A 931 15.33 -18.36 12.22
CA ASN A 931 15.88 -18.99 13.42
C ASN A 931 17.30 -19.55 13.20
N PRO A 932 18.33 -18.69 13.08
CA PRO A 932 19.66 -19.10 12.65
C PRO A 932 20.38 -20.04 13.63
N ASP A 933 20.13 -19.91 14.95
CA ASP A 933 20.69 -20.80 15.97
C ASP A 933 20.25 -22.25 15.75
N GLN A 934 18.95 -22.48 15.50
CA GLN A 934 18.41 -23.81 15.25
C GLN A 934 18.74 -24.30 13.83
N ALA A 935 18.69 -23.42 12.82
CA ALA A 935 19.09 -23.71 11.44
C ALA A 935 20.51 -24.27 11.34
N ILE A 936 21.50 -23.54 11.85
CA ILE A 936 22.92 -23.93 11.84
C ILE A 936 23.13 -25.23 12.61
N THR A 937 22.47 -25.38 13.77
CA THR A 937 22.56 -26.61 14.58
C THR A 937 21.97 -27.82 13.85
N GLY A 938 20.78 -27.66 13.24
CA GLY A 938 20.08 -28.73 12.52
C GLY A 938 20.80 -29.16 11.25
N MET A 939 21.35 -28.22 10.47
CA MET A 939 22.14 -28.53 9.29
C MET A 939 23.48 -29.19 9.64
N ALA A 940 24.21 -28.68 10.65
CA ALA A 940 25.47 -29.29 11.06
C ALA A 940 25.27 -30.74 11.57
N LEU A 941 24.19 -31.00 12.33
CA LEU A 941 23.85 -32.35 12.79
C LEU A 941 23.35 -33.24 11.65
N ALA A 942 22.60 -32.70 10.67
CA ALA A 942 22.21 -33.42 9.46
C ALA A 942 23.44 -33.84 8.63
N ILE A 943 24.41 -32.94 8.41
CA ILE A 943 25.69 -33.26 7.75
C ILE A 943 26.40 -34.41 8.46
N PHE A 944 26.57 -34.34 9.79
CA PHE A 944 27.19 -35.42 10.55
C PHE A 944 26.40 -36.75 10.48
N ALA A 945 25.07 -36.69 10.44
CA ALA A 945 24.23 -37.89 10.32
C ALA A 945 24.36 -38.53 8.93
N VAL A 946 24.34 -37.73 7.86
CA VAL A 946 24.50 -38.17 6.46
C VAL A 946 25.90 -38.73 6.19
N GLN A 947 26.95 -38.10 6.74
CA GLN A 947 28.33 -38.62 6.72
C GLN A 947 28.48 -39.94 7.51
N ALA A 948 27.62 -40.20 8.50
CA ALA A 948 27.65 -41.42 9.30
C ALA A 948 26.89 -42.60 8.67
N VAL A 949 26.10 -42.37 7.60
CA VAL A 949 25.51 -43.45 6.78
C VAL A 949 26.61 -44.13 5.98
N SER A 950 27.04 -45.31 6.46
CA SER A 950 28.11 -46.09 5.86
C SER A 950 27.64 -46.90 4.64
N PRO A 951 28.57 -47.36 3.79
CA PRO A 951 28.37 -48.59 3.00
C PRO A 951 28.41 -49.85 3.89
#